data_AF-R9PQP7-F1
#
_entry.id   AF-R9PQP7-F1
#
_cell.length_a   1.000
_cell.length_b   1.000
_cell.length_c   1.000
_cell.angle_alpha   90.00
_cell.angle_beta   90.00
_cell.angle_gamma   90.00
#
_symmetry.space_group_name_H-M   'P 1'
#
loop_
_entity.id
_entity.type
_entity.pdbx_description
1 polymer ?
#
loop_
_entity_poly.entity_id
_entity_poly.type
_entity_poly.pdbx_seq_one_letter_code
_entity_poly.pdbx_strand_id
1 'polypeptide(L)'
;MLTRHHLKCGLILLLFSLLSACGSADDNAESSQSGNTETVPSPKPEPEPEPEPEPEPDPDPDPDPEPGPEPEPEPEPGPEPEPEPEPGPEPEPEPEPEPEPEPEPELISLPLEVFGPSGTQVVKSFALENAVGISHLHLQCHACGYHDHALDANPLITKAGVRINGGELISIKHYTLSDSASVVGNMDIELEGPAAGYGGIGGAFRTVSFTLPVSGLIQGRNTITFEHVNADKKSIGFRVLAFNLLRGEDATESVLDDALFTYDNPEDWAAPVTSNDDDDVRLGSQWWRANKVLYDPFIDSLDGQLSGAGSSNGQINASCADCHAESGRDLAYFNYSNYSIIKRSTFHGLSYKQGEQIAAYIRSLPIATSQYARPWNPPYQPGVGIDERPVFEWAAGAGLSAVLDKDSDMKPYLFPEDTAVSEVASRFGQLNMRELPVALQMPDWNQWLPFIHPSDAYDLSADAVLADDKGNAIDQPFYDYIYQQAKDNLSPQAMGNMFNKLKAWSGRGGTCFTQNIRNGDSFRAADGYIADSLAISAPGIDPDDCENTRYDPEKVWAVELAKQGLGAWITVKLWELNHGNNLEERSAELTTPICAGGTCVDASEPRGWVVDGQNVFFRAPHFLGYRSRNFTYQHELVGEYESTAWYHLQLVINPGYRRTAPSHFIYTIGFVEDLHTASPEPQSFRYWAGMIKMRQQQTNGQYGVEAGLDLRTAQPFYLWSNKRGDTSLPSGVGLDLWRQLIDAMLIDLAEDAENGTAEEWAAANQNRVVEQPDSNDITACDECFDGTGRPWPFEWGAHQGRNTFRLIPQLRAMGVSEASINRTLIWAKKMWPLGDWDSHKQE
;
A
#
# COMPACT_ATOMS: atom_id res chain seq x y z
N MET A 1 -5.08 -54.04 34.37
CA MET A 1 -4.61 -55.44 34.21
C MET A 1 -3.61 -55.48 33.06
N LEU A 2 -2.56 -56.32 33.14
CA LEU A 2 -1.62 -56.71 32.05
C LEU A 2 -0.91 -55.53 31.32
N THR A 3 0.26 -55.00 31.71
CA THR A 3 1.64 -55.54 31.88
C THR A 3 2.55 -55.55 30.64
N ARG A 4 3.59 -54.69 30.69
CA ARG A 4 5.00 -54.89 30.26
C ARG A 4 5.32 -55.24 28.80
N HIS A 5 6.29 -54.52 28.22
CA HIS A 5 7.69 -54.99 28.20
C HIS A 5 8.70 -53.83 28.09
N HIS A 6 9.81 -53.94 28.84
CA HIS A 6 11.05 -53.19 28.59
C HIS A 6 12.04 -54.14 27.90
N LEU A 7 12.98 -53.59 27.13
CA LEU A 7 14.37 -54.08 27.15
C LEU A 7 15.36 -52.92 26.91
N LYS A 8 16.62 -53.10 27.34
CA LYS A 8 17.63 -52.03 27.49
C LYS A 8 18.84 -52.22 26.57
N CYS A 9 19.48 -51.08 26.28
CA CYS A 9 20.93 -50.86 26.08
C CYS A 9 21.79 -51.84 25.26
N GLY A 10 22.47 -51.28 24.25
CA GLY A 10 23.75 -51.77 23.73
C GLY A 10 24.67 -50.59 23.40
N LEU A 11 25.76 -50.41 24.15
CA LEU A 11 26.72 -49.31 24.00
C LEU A 11 27.97 -49.82 23.25
N ILE A 12 28.33 -49.19 22.13
CA ILE A 12 29.67 -49.35 21.52
C ILE A 12 30.16 -47.97 21.05
N LEU A 13 31.29 -47.51 21.61
CA LEU A 13 32.11 -46.45 21.03
C LEU A 13 32.97 -47.03 19.90
N LEU A 14 33.22 -46.24 18.85
CA LEU A 14 34.55 -46.09 18.26
C LEU A 14 34.66 -44.77 17.48
N LEU A 15 35.90 -44.30 17.34
CA LEU A 15 36.30 -42.92 17.03
C LEU A 15 37.25 -42.93 15.81
N PHE A 16 37.45 -41.75 15.19
CA PHE A 16 38.39 -41.47 14.07
C PHE A 16 38.09 -42.15 12.71
N SER A 17 38.41 -41.56 11.53
CA SER A 17 38.61 -40.15 11.11
C SER A 17 39.03 -40.07 9.63
N LEU A 18 38.79 -38.90 9.00
CA LEU A 18 39.68 -38.22 8.03
C LEU A 18 39.85 -38.76 6.59
N LEU A 19 40.19 -37.78 5.72
CA LEU A 19 40.75 -37.84 4.36
C LEU A 19 39.74 -38.22 3.24
N SER A 20 39.76 -37.61 2.05
CA SER A 20 40.72 -36.67 1.42
C SER A 20 39.94 -35.63 0.55
N ALA A 21 40.31 -34.35 0.46
CA ALA A 21 41.51 -33.77 -0.17
C ALA A 21 41.46 -33.85 -1.73
N CYS A 22 41.98 -32.91 -2.53
CA CYS A 22 42.46 -31.54 -2.32
C CYS A 22 42.85 -30.94 -3.69
N GLY A 23 42.76 -29.62 -3.85
CA GLY A 23 43.77 -28.85 -4.60
C GLY A 23 43.76 -28.93 -6.13
N SER A 24 44.60 -28.16 -6.85
CA SER A 24 45.42 -26.98 -6.51
C SER A 24 45.62 -26.19 -7.82
N ALA A 25 46.16 -24.97 -7.86
CA ALA A 25 47.61 -24.66 -7.88
C ALA A 25 47.83 -23.42 -8.79
N ASP A 26 48.96 -22.70 -8.90
CA ASP A 26 50.17 -22.41 -8.09
C ASP A 26 51.00 -21.45 -9.00
N ASP A 27 51.84 -20.51 -8.58
CA ASP A 27 52.19 -19.86 -7.30
C ASP A 27 52.92 -18.53 -7.65
N ASN A 28 53.19 -17.62 -6.70
CA ASN A 28 54.57 -17.21 -6.37
C ASN A 28 54.66 -16.14 -5.26
N ALA A 29 55.70 -16.29 -4.43
CA ALA A 29 56.00 -15.45 -3.27
C ALA A 29 57.39 -14.79 -3.38
N GLU A 30 57.62 -13.73 -2.58
CA GLU A 30 58.85 -13.46 -1.79
C GLU A 30 58.66 -12.08 -1.08
N SER A 31 58.63 -12.02 0.26
CA SER A 31 59.79 -11.89 1.18
C SER A 31 60.31 -10.45 1.39
N SER A 32 60.12 -9.88 2.59
CA SER A 32 61.14 -9.10 3.32
C SER A 32 60.72 -8.82 4.78
N GLN A 33 61.67 -8.44 5.64
CA GLN A 33 61.59 -8.50 7.12
C GLN A 33 61.48 -7.12 7.82
N SER A 34 60.97 -7.16 9.07
CA SER A 34 61.48 -6.44 10.25
C SER A 34 61.38 -4.91 10.34
N GLY A 35 60.67 -4.42 11.37
CA GLY A 35 60.69 -3.04 11.86
C GLY A 35 60.05 -2.91 13.24
N ASN A 36 60.81 -3.17 14.30
CA ASN A 36 60.34 -3.15 15.70
C ASN A 36 60.44 -1.74 16.31
N THR A 37 59.41 -1.29 17.04
CA THR A 37 59.50 -0.12 17.94
C THR A 37 58.63 -0.34 19.18
N GLU A 38 59.28 -0.46 20.34
CA GLU A 38 58.60 -0.50 21.65
C GLU A 38 58.10 0.89 22.05
N THR A 39 56.90 0.97 22.66
CA THR A 39 56.47 2.14 23.45
C THR A 39 55.94 1.70 24.81
N VAL A 40 56.40 2.42 25.84
CA VAL A 40 56.25 2.13 27.28
C VAL A 40 54.79 2.33 27.76
N PRO A 41 54.26 1.50 28.69
CA PRO A 41 52.94 1.71 29.26
C PRO A 41 52.89 2.90 30.23
N SER A 42 51.87 3.75 30.09
CA SER A 42 51.54 4.85 31.02
C SER A 42 50.52 4.39 32.08
N PRO A 43 50.54 4.88 33.33
CA PRO A 43 49.71 4.36 34.40
C PRO A 43 48.23 4.77 34.29
N LYS A 44 47.35 3.90 34.80
CA LYS A 44 45.91 4.12 34.96
C LYS A 44 45.63 5.27 35.95
N PRO A 45 44.66 6.17 35.69
CA PRO A 45 44.09 7.02 36.72
C PRO A 45 43.30 6.18 37.73
N GLU A 46 43.31 6.60 39.01
CA GLU A 46 42.38 6.10 40.03
C GLU A 46 40.99 6.78 39.84
N PRO A 47 39.88 6.10 40.19
CA PRO A 47 38.55 6.70 40.07
C PRO A 47 38.33 7.81 41.11
N GLU A 48 37.67 8.88 40.69
CA GLU A 48 37.17 9.94 41.58
C GLU A 48 36.01 9.40 42.45
N PRO A 49 35.84 9.89 43.70
CA PRO A 49 34.78 9.42 44.59
C PRO A 49 33.39 9.87 44.13
N GLU A 50 32.39 9.02 44.36
CA GLU A 50 30.97 9.29 44.08
C GLU A 50 30.46 10.51 44.87
N PRO A 51 29.59 11.36 44.29
CA PRO A 51 28.96 12.45 45.01
C PRO A 51 27.95 11.93 46.05
N GLU A 52 27.92 12.56 47.23
CA GLU A 52 26.91 12.29 48.26
C GLU A 52 25.50 12.64 47.75
N PRO A 53 24.44 11.90 48.17
CA PRO A 53 23.08 12.15 47.71
C PRO A 53 22.55 13.50 48.22
N GLU A 54 21.89 14.24 47.33
CA GLU A 54 21.15 15.46 47.69
C GLU A 54 19.97 15.12 48.63
N PRO A 55 19.64 15.99 49.60
CA PRO A 55 18.55 15.75 50.54
C PRO A 55 17.17 15.81 49.85
N GLU A 56 16.25 14.95 50.30
CA GLU A 56 14.86 14.95 49.85
C GLU A 56 14.20 16.32 50.09
N PRO A 57 13.38 16.83 49.16
CA PRO A 57 12.62 18.07 49.37
C PRO A 57 11.56 17.87 50.46
N ASP A 58 11.44 18.86 51.35
CA ASP A 58 10.34 18.94 52.33
C ASP A 58 8.97 18.93 51.60
N PRO A 59 7.94 18.30 52.19
CA PRO A 59 6.60 18.29 51.60
C PRO A 59 5.99 19.69 51.57
N ASP A 60 5.47 20.09 50.41
CA ASP A 60 4.70 21.33 50.23
C ASP A 60 3.50 21.38 51.20
N PRO A 61 3.18 22.58 51.76
CA PRO A 61 2.04 22.74 52.66
C PRO A 61 0.70 22.57 51.94
N ASP A 62 -0.28 22.01 52.64
CA ASP A 62 -1.68 21.89 52.20
C ASP A 62 -2.21 23.24 51.64
N PRO A 63 -2.92 23.23 50.50
CA PRO A 63 -3.57 24.44 49.99
C PRO A 63 -4.69 24.89 50.94
N ASP A 64 -4.62 26.16 51.34
CA ASP A 64 -5.67 26.85 52.11
C ASP A 64 -7.03 26.73 51.36
N PRO A 65 -8.15 26.40 52.04
CA PRO A 65 -9.43 26.25 51.36
C PRO A 65 -9.92 27.55 50.73
N GLU A 66 -10.37 27.47 49.47
CA GLU A 66 -10.90 28.61 48.73
C GLU A 66 -12.04 29.31 49.50
N PRO A 67 -12.05 30.67 49.56
CA PRO A 67 -13.19 31.41 50.07
C PRO A 67 -14.45 31.10 49.24
N GLY A 68 -15.54 30.72 49.92
CA GLY A 68 -16.83 30.53 49.26
C GLY A 68 -17.32 31.81 48.57
N PRO A 69 -18.18 31.69 47.54
CA PRO A 69 -18.60 32.84 46.72
C PRO A 69 -19.27 33.93 47.56
N GLU A 70 -18.82 35.16 47.39
CA GLU A 70 -19.53 36.34 47.89
C GLU A 70 -20.89 36.46 47.17
N PRO A 71 -21.96 36.86 47.86
CA PRO A 71 -23.27 37.02 47.24
C PRO A 71 -23.29 38.19 46.25
N GLU A 72 -23.97 37.99 45.12
CA GLU A 72 -24.19 39.02 44.10
C GLU A 72 -24.83 40.28 44.71
N PRO A 73 -24.33 41.50 44.40
CA PRO A 73 -24.98 42.73 44.81
C PRO A 73 -26.32 42.91 44.08
N GLU A 74 -27.35 43.32 44.81
CA GLU A 74 -28.66 43.64 44.25
C GLU A 74 -28.55 44.75 43.17
N PRO A 75 -29.31 44.65 42.05
CA PRO A 75 -29.24 45.65 40.99
C PRO A 75 -29.75 47.02 41.47
N GLU A 76 -28.94 48.07 41.25
CA GLU A 76 -29.35 49.44 41.55
C GLU A 76 -30.58 49.85 40.70
N PRO A 77 -31.48 50.72 41.22
CA PRO A 77 -32.65 51.18 40.49
C PRO A 77 -32.26 51.93 39.21
N GLY A 78 -32.89 51.57 38.09
CA GLY A 78 -32.67 52.25 36.81
C GLY A 78 -33.03 53.74 36.85
N PRO A 79 -32.35 54.58 36.04
CA PRO A 79 -32.62 56.02 36.00
C PRO A 79 -34.04 56.32 35.51
N GLU A 80 -34.62 57.41 36.02
CA GLU A 80 -35.92 57.93 35.59
C GLU A 80 -35.91 58.31 34.09
N PRO A 81 -37.03 58.15 33.37
CA PRO A 81 -37.10 58.49 31.95
C PRO A 81 -36.98 60.00 31.72
N GLU A 82 -36.10 60.40 30.81
CA GLU A 82 -36.05 61.78 30.29
C GLU A 82 -37.33 62.15 29.53
N PRO A 83 -37.72 63.44 29.50
CA PRO A 83 -38.99 63.87 28.92
C PRO A 83 -39.05 63.70 27.39
N GLU A 84 -40.25 63.36 26.90
CA GLU A 84 -40.55 63.22 25.47
C GLU A 84 -40.21 64.50 24.69
N PRO A 85 -39.45 64.42 23.58
CA PRO A 85 -39.26 65.55 22.68
C PRO A 85 -40.54 65.81 21.86
N GLU A 86 -40.85 67.09 21.63
CA GLU A 86 -42.01 67.50 20.81
C GLU A 86 -41.91 66.97 19.37
N PRO A 87 -43.04 66.64 18.69
CA PRO A 87 -43.01 66.13 17.32
C PRO A 87 -42.42 67.14 16.33
N GLY A 88 -41.32 66.76 15.68
CA GLY A 88 -40.84 67.42 14.47
C GLY A 88 -41.82 67.25 13.30
N PRO A 89 -41.73 68.10 12.26
CA PRO A 89 -42.59 68.00 11.09
C PRO A 89 -42.39 66.67 10.33
N GLU A 90 -43.49 66.13 9.78
CA GLU A 90 -43.47 64.92 8.96
C GLU A 90 -42.49 65.07 7.77
N PRO A 91 -41.52 64.15 7.59
CA PRO A 91 -40.71 64.11 6.38
C PRO A 91 -41.56 63.70 5.18
N GLU A 92 -41.25 64.25 4.01
CA GLU A 92 -41.82 63.81 2.74
C GLU A 92 -41.50 62.31 2.50
N PRO A 93 -42.40 61.53 1.86
CA PRO A 93 -42.16 60.12 1.63
C PRO A 93 -40.91 59.92 0.77
N GLU A 94 -39.90 59.24 1.34
CA GLU A 94 -38.74 58.78 0.58
C GLU A 94 -39.21 57.84 -0.55
N PRO A 95 -38.54 57.87 -1.72
CA PRO A 95 -38.84 56.93 -2.79
C PRO A 95 -38.66 55.49 -2.27
N GLU A 96 -39.55 54.58 -2.70
CA GLU A 96 -39.42 53.16 -2.38
C GLU A 96 -37.99 52.70 -2.73
N PRO A 97 -37.27 52.05 -1.80
CA PRO A 97 -35.92 51.58 -2.10
C PRO A 97 -36.00 50.62 -3.29
N GLU A 98 -35.10 50.80 -4.26
CA GLU A 98 -34.93 49.83 -5.34
C GLU A 98 -34.70 48.45 -4.70
N PRO A 99 -35.36 47.39 -5.18
CA PRO A 99 -35.22 46.07 -4.59
C PRO A 99 -33.74 45.70 -4.54
N GLU A 100 -33.25 45.33 -3.35
CA GLU A 100 -31.89 44.87 -3.18
C GLU A 100 -31.62 43.75 -4.21
N PRO A 101 -30.48 43.80 -4.92
CA PRO A 101 -30.16 42.77 -5.90
C PRO A 101 -30.20 41.41 -5.21
N GLU A 102 -30.90 40.44 -5.82
CA GLU A 102 -30.99 39.08 -5.27
C GLU A 102 -29.57 38.56 -5.00
N PRO A 103 -29.29 38.03 -3.79
CA PRO A 103 -27.95 37.61 -3.43
C PRO A 103 -27.48 36.53 -4.41
N GLU A 104 -26.32 36.76 -5.04
CA GLU A 104 -25.72 35.81 -5.98
C GLU A 104 -25.63 34.41 -5.33
N PRO A 105 -25.92 33.33 -6.08
CA PRO A 105 -25.92 31.98 -5.51
C PRO A 105 -24.54 31.62 -4.96
N GLU A 106 -24.49 31.19 -3.70
CA GLU A 106 -23.25 30.78 -3.03
C GLU A 106 -22.64 29.56 -3.74
N LEU A 107 -21.55 29.78 -4.48
CA LEU A 107 -20.83 28.72 -5.18
C LEU A 107 -20.27 27.68 -4.21
N ILE A 108 -20.40 26.40 -4.59
CA ILE A 108 -20.01 25.27 -3.76
C ILE A 108 -18.60 24.84 -4.16
N SER A 109 -17.61 25.29 -3.40
CA SER A 109 -16.22 24.85 -3.55
C SER A 109 -16.04 23.40 -3.10
N LEU A 110 -15.45 22.57 -3.95
CA LEU A 110 -15.17 21.14 -3.77
C LEU A 110 -13.65 20.88 -3.76
N PRO A 111 -13.14 19.97 -2.91
CA PRO A 111 -13.87 19.03 -2.07
C PRO A 111 -14.42 19.65 -0.77
N LEU A 112 -15.48 19.06 -0.22
CA LEU A 112 -15.91 19.37 1.14
C LEU A 112 -15.11 18.52 2.14
N GLU A 113 -14.32 19.15 2.99
CA GLU A 113 -13.53 18.48 4.03
C GLU A 113 -14.28 18.46 5.38
N VAL A 114 -14.85 17.30 5.75
CA VAL A 114 -15.66 17.15 6.97
C VAL A 114 -14.76 16.66 8.11
N PHE A 115 -13.88 17.55 8.61
CA PHE A 115 -12.81 17.19 9.56
C PHE A 115 -12.97 17.76 10.97
N GLY A 116 -12.92 16.88 11.96
CA GLY A 116 -13.04 17.21 13.38
C GLY A 116 -13.57 16.05 14.21
N PRO A 117 -13.95 16.29 15.48
CA PRO A 117 -14.57 15.27 16.33
C PRO A 117 -15.95 14.84 15.82
N SER A 118 -16.51 13.79 16.43
CA SER A 118 -17.91 13.36 16.26
C SER A 118 -18.88 14.54 16.35
N GLY A 119 -19.83 14.63 15.42
CA GLY A 119 -20.77 15.74 15.28
C GLY A 119 -20.26 16.92 14.43
N THR A 120 -19.07 16.85 13.84
CA THR A 120 -18.60 17.90 12.91
C THR A 120 -19.47 17.92 11.66
N GLN A 121 -19.99 19.08 11.28
CA GLN A 121 -20.87 19.26 10.12
C GLN A 121 -20.32 20.28 9.11
N VAL A 122 -20.55 20.00 7.82
CA VAL A 122 -20.38 20.97 6.72
C VAL A 122 -21.74 21.11 6.04
N VAL A 123 -22.28 22.34 6.05
CA VAL A 123 -23.58 22.67 5.45
C VAL A 123 -23.36 23.45 4.16
N LYS A 124 -24.09 23.09 3.10
CA LYS A 124 -24.16 23.84 1.84
C LYS A 124 -25.60 24.13 1.47
N SER A 125 -25.83 25.27 0.83
CA SER A 125 -27.15 25.72 0.38
C SER A 125 -27.21 25.80 -1.13
N PHE A 126 -28.35 25.48 -1.73
CA PHE A 126 -28.60 25.64 -3.16
C PHE A 126 -30.09 25.91 -3.41
N ALA A 127 -30.44 26.44 -4.58
CA ALA A 127 -31.82 26.66 -4.98
C ALA A 127 -32.25 25.61 -6.02
N LEU A 128 -33.52 25.18 -5.95
CA LEU A 128 -34.14 24.31 -6.95
C LEU A 128 -35.33 25.02 -7.59
N GLU A 129 -35.32 25.16 -8.92
CA GLU A 129 -36.47 25.65 -9.69
C GLU A 129 -37.67 24.69 -9.56
N ASN A 130 -37.41 23.39 -9.52
CA ASN A 130 -38.41 22.34 -9.40
C ASN A 130 -37.84 21.09 -8.68
N ALA A 131 -38.34 20.81 -7.47
CA ALA A 131 -37.98 19.63 -6.68
C ALA A 131 -38.76 18.35 -7.07
N VAL A 132 -39.74 18.42 -7.97
CA VAL A 132 -40.54 17.24 -8.36
C VAL A 132 -39.68 16.23 -9.13
N GLY A 133 -39.83 14.97 -8.76
CA GLY A 133 -39.15 13.83 -9.40
C GLY A 133 -37.68 13.65 -9.02
N ILE A 134 -37.12 14.54 -8.19
CA ILE A 134 -35.80 14.32 -7.59
C ILE A 134 -35.94 13.26 -6.51
N SER A 135 -35.15 12.20 -6.60
CA SER A 135 -35.30 11.00 -5.77
C SER A 135 -34.01 10.54 -5.12
N HIS A 136 -32.84 10.83 -5.71
CA HIS A 136 -31.55 10.36 -5.22
C HIS A 136 -30.51 11.49 -5.16
N LEU A 137 -29.45 11.24 -4.39
CA LEU A 137 -28.23 12.02 -4.31
C LEU A 137 -27.08 11.13 -4.80
N HIS A 138 -26.37 11.56 -5.84
CA HIS A 138 -25.06 11.03 -6.22
C HIS A 138 -23.99 11.61 -5.30
N LEU A 139 -23.05 10.78 -4.85
CA LEU A 139 -21.88 11.18 -4.09
C LEU A 139 -20.64 10.46 -4.63
N GLN A 140 -19.55 11.21 -4.85
CA GLN A 140 -18.20 10.66 -4.81
C GLN A 140 -17.56 11.04 -3.47
N CYS A 141 -17.24 10.05 -2.65
CA CYS A 141 -16.84 10.24 -1.26
C CYS A 141 -15.53 9.49 -0.95
N HIS A 142 -14.58 10.18 -0.34
CA HIS A 142 -13.27 9.66 0.00
C HIS A 142 -13.11 9.48 1.51
N ALA A 143 -12.71 8.28 1.90
CA ALA A 143 -12.52 7.85 3.29
C ALA A 143 -13.80 7.98 4.17
N CYS A 144 -15.00 7.78 3.60
CA CYS A 144 -16.25 7.74 4.35
C CYS A 144 -16.51 6.43 5.14
N GLY A 145 -15.73 5.38 4.88
CA GLY A 145 -15.59 4.22 5.77
C GLY A 145 -14.45 4.38 6.78
N TYR A 146 -14.32 3.43 7.69
CA TYR A 146 -13.21 3.39 8.65
C TYR A 146 -11.91 2.87 7.99
N HIS A 147 -10.89 2.59 8.80
CA HIS A 147 -9.72 1.81 8.39
C HIS A 147 -9.57 0.60 9.32
N ASP A 148 -10.70 0.03 9.73
CA ASP A 148 -10.80 -1.04 10.70
C ASP A 148 -12.10 -1.82 10.45
N HIS A 149 -11.97 -3.07 10.00
CA HIS A 149 -13.13 -3.86 9.58
C HIS A 149 -14.10 -4.13 10.72
N ALA A 150 -13.66 -4.09 12.00
CA ALA A 150 -14.55 -4.27 13.13
C ALA A 150 -15.46 -3.04 13.34
N LEU A 151 -15.00 -1.84 12.92
CA LEU A 151 -15.80 -0.63 12.93
C LEU A 151 -16.78 -0.60 11.75
N ASP A 152 -16.31 -0.96 10.54
CA ASP A 152 -17.17 -1.01 9.35
C ASP A 152 -18.25 -2.11 9.46
N ALA A 153 -17.91 -3.29 10.01
CA ALA A 153 -18.87 -4.38 10.24
C ALA A 153 -19.84 -4.14 11.43
N ASN A 154 -19.64 -3.11 12.25
CA ASN A 154 -20.53 -2.82 13.38
C ASN A 154 -21.74 -1.97 12.92
N PRO A 155 -22.99 -2.48 13.01
CA PRO A 155 -24.18 -1.77 12.54
C PRO A 155 -24.57 -0.54 13.39
N LEU A 156 -24.03 -0.41 14.61
CA LEU A 156 -24.40 0.66 15.54
C LEU A 156 -23.56 1.93 15.36
N ILE A 157 -22.52 1.90 14.52
CA ILE A 157 -21.64 3.04 14.29
C ILE A 157 -21.54 3.39 12.81
N THR A 158 -21.45 4.68 12.53
CA THR A 158 -21.41 5.26 11.19
C THR A 158 -20.37 6.38 11.20
N LYS A 159 -19.48 6.42 10.21
CA LYS A 159 -18.47 7.49 10.14
C LYS A 159 -19.03 8.75 9.48
N ALA A 160 -19.68 8.60 8.34
CA ALA A 160 -20.21 9.69 7.53
C ALA A 160 -21.74 9.61 7.42
N GLY A 161 -22.42 10.75 7.38
CA GLY A 161 -23.85 10.81 7.09
C GLY A 161 -24.23 12.11 6.39
N VAL A 162 -25.44 12.14 5.84
CA VAL A 162 -25.99 13.29 5.13
C VAL A 162 -27.43 13.60 5.58
N ARG A 163 -27.80 14.88 5.59
CA ARG A 163 -29.16 15.36 5.86
C ARG A 163 -29.59 16.35 4.77
N ILE A 164 -30.85 16.29 4.39
CA ILE A 164 -31.51 17.29 3.54
C ILE A 164 -32.41 18.16 4.42
N ASN A 165 -32.31 19.49 4.30
CA ASN A 165 -33.17 20.47 4.97
C ASN A 165 -33.30 20.27 6.51
N GLY A 166 -32.25 19.78 7.15
CA GLY A 166 -32.24 19.48 8.60
C GLY A 166 -33.04 18.24 9.01
N GLY A 167 -33.45 17.40 8.06
CA GLY A 167 -34.18 16.16 8.29
C GLY A 167 -33.36 15.04 8.97
N GLU A 168 -33.88 13.82 8.89
CA GLU A 168 -33.23 12.64 9.47
C GLU A 168 -31.86 12.38 8.83
N LEU A 169 -30.99 11.73 9.61
CA LEU A 169 -29.63 11.40 9.18
C LEU A 169 -29.68 10.16 8.30
N ILE A 170 -29.31 10.32 7.03
CA ILE A 170 -29.08 9.20 6.12
C ILE A 170 -27.63 8.75 6.32
N SER A 171 -27.45 7.51 6.78
CA SER A 171 -26.12 6.93 7.02
C SER A 171 -25.41 6.67 5.68
N ILE A 172 -24.18 7.15 5.55
CA ILE A 172 -23.26 6.78 4.47
C ILE A 172 -22.44 5.59 4.99
N LYS A 173 -23.06 4.40 4.93
CA LYS A 173 -22.46 3.12 5.32
C LYS A 173 -23.10 2.02 4.48
N HIS A 174 -22.28 1.29 3.74
CA HIS A 174 -22.69 0.10 2.97
C HIS A 174 -21.47 -0.82 2.92
N TYR A 175 -21.20 -1.51 4.02
CA TYR A 175 -20.04 -2.41 4.13
C TYR A 175 -20.46 -3.83 3.75
N THR A 176 -19.85 -4.39 2.71
CA THR A 176 -20.14 -5.75 2.21
C THR A 176 -19.33 -6.79 3.00
N LEU A 177 -20.00 -7.79 3.57
CA LEU A 177 -19.36 -8.88 4.30
C LEU A 177 -18.76 -9.94 3.36
N SER A 178 -18.03 -10.90 3.94
CA SER A 178 -17.26 -11.93 3.23
C SER A 178 -18.05 -12.83 2.27
N ASP A 179 -19.37 -12.93 2.41
CA ASP A 179 -20.24 -13.70 1.51
C ASP A 179 -20.66 -12.92 0.25
N SER A 180 -20.26 -11.65 0.12
CA SER A 180 -20.64 -10.71 -0.94
C SER A 180 -22.15 -10.46 -1.10
N ALA A 181 -22.98 -10.97 -0.18
CA ALA A 181 -24.45 -10.91 -0.25
C ALA A 181 -25.06 -10.22 0.97
N SER A 182 -24.36 -10.23 2.11
CA SER A 182 -24.75 -9.57 3.35
C SER A 182 -24.07 -8.20 3.46
N VAL A 183 -24.85 -7.15 3.64
CA VAL A 183 -24.37 -5.77 3.79
C VAL A 183 -24.71 -5.23 5.18
N VAL A 184 -23.80 -4.47 5.76
CA VAL A 184 -23.98 -3.74 7.03
C VAL A 184 -24.10 -2.24 6.74
N GLY A 185 -25.25 -1.67 7.08
CA GLY A 185 -25.53 -0.23 6.96
C GLY A 185 -26.83 0.05 6.22
N ASN A 186 -26.80 1.08 5.39
CA ASN A 186 -27.88 1.52 4.52
C ASN A 186 -27.94 0.64 3.26
N MET A 187 -28.97 -0.20 3.17
CA MET A 187 -29.21 -1.10 2.03
C MET A 187 -29.69 -0.37 0.77
N ASP A 188 -30.12 0.88 0.91
CA ASP A 188 -30.64 1.68 -0.20
C ASP A 188 -29.51 2.45 -0.94
N ILE A 189 -28.23 2.22 -0.59
CA ILE A 189 -27.08 2.77 -1.31
C ILE A 189 -26.75 1.88 -2.51
N GLU A 190 -26.72 2.44 -3.71
CA GLU A 190 -26.25 1.76 -4.92
C GLU A 190 -24.82 2.21 -5.24
N LEU A 191 -23.85 1.30 -5.07
CA LEU A 191 -22.43 1.56 -5.34
C LEU A 191 -22.11 1.49 -6.84
N GLU A 192 -21.31 2.43 -7.32
CA GLU A 192 -20.80 2.48 -8.70
C GLU A 192 -19.45 1.74 -8.83
N GLY A 193 -19.17 1.26 -10.05
CA GLY A 193 -17.95 0.52 -10.35
C GLY A 193 -17.81 -0.78 -9.54
N PRO A 194 -16.59 -1.26 -9.27
CA PRO A 194 -16.35 -2.55 -8.63
C PRO A 194 -16.29 -2.45 -7.09
N ALA A 195 -16.60 -1.28 -6.51
CA ALA A 195 -16.44 -1.03 -5.07
C ALA A 195 -17.24 -2.00 -4.19
N ALA A 196 -18.45 -2.39 -4.62
CA ALA A 196 -19.29 -3.37 -3.92
C ALA A 196 -18.60 -4.74 -3.79
N GLY A 197 -17.95 -5.21 -4.86
CA GLY A 197 -17.19 -6.45 -4.91
C GLY A 197 -15.88 -6.43 -4.12
N TYR A 198 -15.43 -5.25 -3.66
CA TYR A 198 -14.25 -5.09 -2.81
C TYR A 198 -14.57 -4.65 -1.37
N GLY A 199 -15.78 -4.91 -0.88
CA GLY A 199 -16.20 -4.63 0.50
C GLY A 199 -17.04 -3.37 0.69
N GLY A 200 -17.34 -2.63 -0.38
CA GLY A 200 -18.16 -1.42 -0.33
C GLY A 200 -17.55 -0.25 0.43
N ILE A 201 -18.38 0.51 1.14
CA ILE A 201 -17.93 1.66 1.96
C ILE A 201 -17.22 1.13 3.21
N GLY A 202 -15.91 1.38 3.31
CA GLY A 202 -15.03 0.75 4.31
C GLY A 202 -14.31 -0.50 3.80
N GLY A 203 -14.61 -0.92 2.57
CA GLY A 203 -13.85 -1.91 1.82
C GLY A 203 -12.52 -1.34 1.28
N ALA A 204 -12.00 -1.99 0.25
CA ALA A 204 -10.64 -1.73 -0.25
C ALA A 204 -10.52 -0.46 -1.12
N PHE A 205 -11.62 0.02 -1.71
CA PHE A 205 -11.67 1.31 -2.40
C PHE A 205 -11.76 2.44 -1.37
N ARG A 206 -10.77 3.35 -1.34
CA ARG A 206 -10.79 4.49 -0.41
C ARG A 206 -11.74 5.59 -0.87
N THR A 207 -11.84 5.78 -2.19
CA THR A 207 -12.84 6.66 -2.79
C THR A 207 -13.91 5.82 -3.46
N VAL A 208 -15.16 6.08 -3.16
CA VAL A 208 -16.31 5.36 -3.68
C VAL A 208 -17.31 6.36 -4.27
N SER A 209 -17.86 6.03 -5.44
CA SER A 209 -19.01 6.74 -6.00
C SER A 209 -20.27 5.91 -5.82
N PHE A 210 -21.40 6.55 -5.52
CA PHE A 210 -22.66 5.87 -5.23
C PHE A 210 -23.87 6.81 -5.29
N THR A 211 -25.05 6.23 -5.45
CA THR A 211 -26.33 6.93 -5.26
C THR A 211 -27.00 6.51 -3.94
N LEU A 212 -27.87 7.36 -3.41
CA LEU A 212 -28.72 7.05 -2.25
C LEU A 212 -30.06 7.81 -2.32
N PRO A 213 -31.20 7.21 -1.93
CA PRO A 213 -32.48 7.91 -1.89
C PRO A 213 -32.50 9.08 -0.92
N VAL A 214 -33.06 10.20 -1.37
CA VAL A 214 -33.27 11.41 -0.56
C VAL A 214 -34.71 11.88 -0.64
N SER A 215 -35.15 12.59 0.39
CA SER A 215 -36.48 13.21 0.45
C SER A 215 -36.44 14.54 1.21
N GLY A 216 -37.56 15.26 1.24
CA GLY A 216 -37.66 16.54 1.94
C GLY A 216 -37.12 17.74 1.16
N LEU A 217 -36.68 17.58 -0.09
CA LEU A 217 -36.36 18.68 -1.01
C LEU A 217 -37.61 19.51 -1.32
N ILE A 218 -37.43 20.83 -1.43
CA ILE A 218 -38.49 21.81 -1.73
C ILE A 218 -38.11 22.67 -2.94
N GLN A 219 -39.11 23.26 -3.60
CA GLN A 219 -38.86 24.33 -4.56
C GLN A 219 -38.34 25.57 -3.82
N GLY A 220 -37.32 26.24 -4.37
CA GLY A 220 -36.59 27.32 -3.70
C GLY A 220 -35.35 26.83 -2.96
N ARG A 221 -34.99 27.49 -1.85
CA ARG A 221 -33.75 27.22 -1.10
C ARG A 221 -33.80 25.90 -0.34
N ASN A 222 -32.78 25.09 -0.50
CA ASN A 222 -32.52 23.85 0.23
C ASN A 222 -31.16 23.92 0.93
N THR A 223 -30.95 23.03 1.90
CA THR A 223 -29.65 22.75 2.50
C THR A 223 -29.32 21.25 2.43
N ILE A 224 -28.02 20.97 2.24
CA ILE A 224 -27.42 19.65 2.42
C ILE A 224 -26.36 19.75 3.51
N THR A 225 -26.43 18.86 4.50
CA THR A 225 -25.46 18.80 5.61
C THR A 225 -24.75 17.47 5.57
N PHE A 226 -23.42 17.50 5.43
CA PHE A 226 -22.56 16.33 5.62
C PHE A 226 -22.02 16.32 7.05
N GLU A 227 -22.04 15.16 7.71
CA GLU A 227 -21.76 15.01 9.14
C GLU A 227 -20.72 13.90 9.38
N HIS A 228 -19.67 14.19 10.15
CA HIS A 228 -18.74 13.19 10.71
C HIS A 228 -19.34 12.68 12.02
N VAL A 229 -20.02 11.55 11.95
CA VAL A 229 -20.98 11.07 12.97
C VAL A 229 -20.25 10.42 14.14
N ASN A 230 -19.44 9.38 13.89
CA ASN A 230 -18.60 8.75 14.89
C ASN A 230 -17.13 8.80 14.44
N ALA A 231 -16.29 9.53 15.19
CA ALA A 231 -14.88 9.68 14.89
C ALA A 231 -14.06 8.42 15.20
N ASP A 232 -12.98 8.26 14.43
CA ASP A 232 -11.98 7.20 14.55
C ASP A 232 -10.71 7.74 15.23
N LYS A 233 -10.00 6.88 15.95
CA LYS A 233 -8.69 7.18 16.54
C LYS A 233 -7.57 7.28 15.50
N LYS A 234 -7.76 6.77 14.28
CA LYS A 234 -6.77 6.83 13.19
C LYS A 234 -7.01 8.02 12.22
N SER A 235 -8.23 8.57 12.17
CA SER A 235 -8.71 9.40 11.06
C SER A 235 -9.52 10.62 11.51
N ILE A 236 -9.20 11.80 10.95
CA ILE A 236 -9.86 13.09 11.30
C ILE A 236 -11.22 13.33 10.64
N GLY A 237 -11.64 12.50 9.68
CA GLY A 237 -12.95 12.61 9.02
C GLY A 237 -12.97 12.00 7.63
N PHE A 238 -13.69 12.64 6.69
CA PHE A 238 -13.84 12.23 5.30
C PHE A 238 -13.96 13.43 4.35
N ARG A 239 -13.93 13.20 3.03
CA ARG A 239 -14.12 14.24 2.01
C ARG A 239 -15.27 13.88 1.06
N VAL A 240 -16.08 14.87 0.68
CA VAL A 240 -16.98 14.77 -0.48
C VAL A 240 -16.27 15.42 -1.67
N LEU A 241 -15.95 14.64 -2.70
CA LEU A 241 -15.22 15.11 -3.88
C LEU A 241 -16.16 15.66 -4.96
N ALA A 242 -17.34 15.06 -5.10
CA ALA A 242 -18.42 15.51 -5.96
C ALA A 242 -19.78 15.10 -5.38
N PHE A 243 -20.84 15.84 -5.71
CA PHE A 243 -22.21 15.42 -5.47
C PHE A 243 -23.16 16.05 -6.49
N ASN A 244 -24.26 15.36 -6.81
CA ASN A 244 -25.36 15.94 -7.58
C ASN A 244 -26.70 15.33 -7.14
N LEU A 245 -27.80 16.05 -7.34
CA LEU A 245 -29.15 15.52 -7.15
C LEU A 245 -29.62 14.88 -8.45
N LEU A 246 -30.35 13.76 -8.35
CA LEU A 246 -30.76 12.96 -9.50
C LEU A 246 -32.29 12.90 -9.62
N ARG A 247 -32.78 13.11 -10.85
CA ARG A 247 -34.19 13.01 -11.26
C ARG A 247 -34.39 11.81 -12.20
N GLY A 248 -35.63 11.33 -12.27
CA GLY A 248 -36.09 10.31 -13.22
C GLY A 248 -36.44 8.98 -12.55
N GLU A 249 -37.06 8.07 -13.30
CA GLU A 249 -37.42 6.73 -12.81
C GLU A 249 -36.16 5.91 -12.50
N ASP A 250 -35.13 6.01 -13.35
CA ASP A 250 -33.82 5.36 -13.18
C ASP A 250 -32.79 6.25 -12.44
N ALA A 251 -33.20 7.42 -11.94
CA ALA A 251 -32.34 8.38 -11.23
C ALA A 251 -31.00 8.73 -11.92
N THR A 252 -31.02 9.01 -13.23
CA THR A 252 -29.81 9.34 -14.03
C THR A 252 -29.70 10.79 -14.49
N GLU A 253 -30.74 11.61 -14.33
CA GLU A 253 -30.73 13.02 -14.75
C GLU A 253 -30.16 13.91 -13.63
N SER A 254 -28.93 14.39 -13.78
CA SER A 254 -28.33 15.40 -12.90
C SER A 254 -29.14 16.70 -12.88
N VAL A 255 -29.38 17.26 -11.69
CA VAL A 255 -30.27 18.41 -11.48
C VAL A 255 -29.53 19.69 -11.10
N LEU A 256 -28.40 19.60 -10.41
CA LEU A 256 -27.56 20.74 -10.10
C LEU A 256 -26.65 21.03 -11.29
N ASP A 257 -26.66 22.28 -11.78
CA ASP A 257 -25.79 22.75 -12.86
C ASP A 257 -24.33 22.71 -12.40
N ASP A 258 -23.41 22.28 -13.28
CA ASP A 258 -21.98 22.27 -13.01
C ASP A 258 -21.45 23.67 -12.63
N ALA A 259 -22.09 24.74 -13.12
CA ALA A 259 -21.78 26.13 -12.78
C ALA A 259 -22.07 26.51 -11.32
N LEU A 260 -22.80 25.69 -10.55
CA LEU A 260 -22.95 25.84 -9.09
C LEU A 260 -21.64 25.49 -8.35
N PHE A 261 -20.79 24.67 -8.95
CA PHE A 261 -19.60 24.12 -8.32
C PHE A 261 -18.34 24.88 -8.74
N THR A 262 -17.43 25.05 -7.78
CA THR A 262 -16.05 25.44 -8.06
C THR A 262 -15.13 24.34 -7.53
N TYR A 263 -14.02 24.10 -8.21
CA TYR A 263 -13.05 23.10 -7.79
C TYR A 263 -11.82 23.78 -7.20
N ASP A 264 -11.40 23.31 -6.03
CA ASP A 264 -10.30 23.87 -5.27
C ASP A 264 -8.98 23.71 -6.05
N ASN A 265 -8.32 24.85 -6.30
CA ASN A 265 -7.12 24.96 -7.11
C ASN A 265 -5.91 25.34 -6.26
N PRO A 266 -4.99 24.41 -5.98
CA PRO A 266 -3.79 24.66 -5.18
C PRO A 266 -2.79 25.63 -5.81
N GLU A 267 -2.90 25.95 -7.10
CA GLU A 267 -2.11 27.03 -7.71
C GLU A 267 -2.50 28.41 -7.15
N ASP A 268 -3.73 28.57 -6.67
CA ASP A 268 -4.27 29.80 -6.07
C ASP A 268 -4.10 29.83 -4.53
N TRP A 269 -3.53 28.79 -3.91
CA TRP A 269 -3.42 28.67 -2.45
C TRP A 269 -2.33 29.56 -1.86
N ALA A 270 -2.74 30.59 -1.13
CA ALA A 270 -1.87 31.30 -0.19
C ALA A 270 -1.67 30.50 1.12
N ALA A 271 -0.58 30.79 1.82
CA ALA A 271 -0.46 30.48 3.25
C ALA A 271 -1.55 31.23 4.07
N PRO A 272 -1.97 30.71 5.24
CA PRO A 272 -3.02 31.33 6.05
C PRO A 272 -2.72 32.81 6.32
N VAL A 273 -3.72 33.69 6.14
CA VAL A 273 -3.50 35.16 6.08
C VAL A 273 -3.02 35.76 7.42
N THR A 274 -3.00 34.97 8.49
CA THR A 274 -2.43 35.25 9.81
C THR A 274 -0.96 34.85 9.97
N SER A 275 -0.30 34.33 8.91
CA SER A 275 0.95 33.54 9.02
C SER A 275 2.05 33.81 7.98
N ASN A 276 1.95 34.90 7.22
CA ASN A 276 2.90 35.25 6.16
C ASN A 276 4.12 36.09 6.62
N ASP A 277 4.35 36.21 7.93
CA ASP A 277 5.61 36.75 8.44
C ASP A 277 6.70 35.67 8.41
N ASP A 278 7.96 36.05 8.14
CA ASP A 278 9.11 35.12 8.12
C ASP A 278 9.22 34.30 9.43
N ASP A 279 8.74 34.87 10.56
CA ASP A 279 8.69 34.22 11.85
C ASP A 279 7.68 33.07 11.95
N ASP A 280 6.52 33.14 11.30
CA ASP A 280 5.52 32.06 11.36
C ASP A 280 5.93 30.87 10.47
N VAL A 281 6.56 31.13 9.32
CA VAL A 281 7.22 30.11 8.50
C VAL A 281 8.37 29.44 9.28
N ARG A 282 9.18 30.23 9.97
CA ARG A 282 10.28 29.73 10.82
C ARG A 282 9.75 28.88 11.98
N LEU A 283 8.68 29.30 12.66
CA LEU A 283 8.05 28.55 13.75
C LEU A 283 7.37 27.27 13.23
N GLY A 284 6.70 27.32 12.08
CA GLY A 284 6.13 26.13 11.43
C GLY A 284 7.17 25.08 11.09
N SER A 285 8.32 25.51 10.58
CA SER A 285 9.50 24.66 10.31
C SER A 285 10.07 24.02 11.58
N GLN A 286 9.95 24.68 12.74
CA GLN A 286 10.32 24.15 14.04
C GLN A 286 9.29 23.13 14.56
N TRP A 287 7.99 23.45 14.53
CA TRP A 287 6.94 22.50 14.93
C TRP A 287 6.89 21.25 14.07
N TRP A 288 7.15 21.37 12.76
CA TRP A 288 7.27 20.25 11.83
C TRP A 288 8.33 19.21 12.25
N ARG A 289 9.40 19.66 12.91
CA ARG A 289 10.54 18.84 13.36
C ARG A 289 10.60 18.66 14.88
N ALA A 290 9.58 19.12 15.60
CA ALA A 290 9.54 19.00 17.04
C ALA A 290 9.20 17.55 17.41
N ASN A 291 10.15 16.86 18.04
CA ASN A 291 9.94 15.53 18.62
C ASN A 291 9.32 15.64 20.02
N LYS A 292 8.66 14.58 20.50
CA LYS A 292 8.11 14.47 21.88
C LYS A 292 7.03 15.50 22.27
N VAL A 293 6.51 16.30 21.33
CA VAL A 293 5.45 17.31 21.55
C VAL A 293 4.06 16.90 21.02
N LEU A 294 3.97 15.75 20.33
CA LEU A 294 2.73 15.28 19.73
C LEU A 294 2.08 14.21 20.62
N TYR A 295 0.75 14.13 20.55
CA TYR A 295 -0.06 13.05 21.14
C TYR A 295 -0.82 12.32 20.03
N ASP A 296 -1.08 11.01 20.18
CA ASP A 296 -1.94 10.24 19.28
C ASP A 296 -2.91 9.34 20.07
N PRO A 297 -4.23 9.46 19.84
CA PRO A 297 -5.24 8.70 20.57
C PRO A 297 -5.37 7.24 20.11
N PHE A 298 -4.81 6.86 18.96
CA PHE A 298 -4.67 5.45 18.59
C PHE A 298 -3.53 4.80 19.39
N ILE A 299 -2.37 5.47 19.51
CA ILE A 299 -1.24 5.04 20.35
C ILE A 299 -1.63 4.95 21.82
N ASP A 300 -2.31 5.96 22.38
CA ASP A 300 -2.85 5.90 23.76
C ASP A 300 -3.71 4.65 23.96
N SER A 301 -4.50 4.29 22.95
CA SER A 301 -5.40 3.15 23.04
C SER A 301 -4.80 1.75 22.91
N LEU A 302 -3.49 1.64 22.71
CA LEU A 302 -2.83 0.35 22.47
C LEU A 302 -2.75 -0.54 23.72
N ASP A 303 -2.77 0.03 24.94
CA ASP A 303 -2.85 -0.77 26.17
C ASP A 303 -4.29 -1.01 26.66
N GLY A 304 -5.28 -0.70 25.81
CA GLY A 304 -6.70 -0.89 26.06
C GLY A 304 -7.38 0.26 26.81
N GLN A 305 -6.64 1.30 27.20
CA GLN A 305 -7.16 2.49 27.89
C GLN A 305 -7.08 3.72 26.99
N LEU A 306 -7.91 4.75 27.18
CA LEU A 306 -7.72 6.03 26.49
C LEU A 306 -7.64 7.11 27.57
N SER A 307 -6.49 7.13 28.26
CA SER A 307 -6.34 7.82 29.55
C SER A 307 -5.20 8.83 29.59
N GLY A 308 -4.33 8.87 28.57
CA GLY A 308 -3.08 9.65 28.61
C GLY A 308 -2.07 9.11 29.62
N ALA A 309 -2.22 7.84 30.03
CA ALA A 309 -1.41 7.17 31.05
C ALA A 309 -1.42 5.66 30.83
N GLY A 310 -0.39 4.97 31.32
CA GLY A 310 -0.22 3.53 31.15
C GLY A 310 1.12 3.18 30.49
N SER A 311 1.16 2.02 29.86
CA SER A 311 2.30 1.58 29.03
C SER A 311 2.28 2.19 27.63
N SER A 312 1.14 2.73 27.19
CA SER A 312 1.04 3.52 25.97
C SER A 312 0.18 4.74 26.28
N ASN A 313 0.81 5.88 26.61
CA ASN A 313 0.13 7.09 27.08
C ASN A 313 -0.22 8.08 25.93
N GLY A 314 -0.08 7.64 24.68
CA GLY A 314 -0.28 8.45 23.48
C GLY A 314 0.83 9.45 23.16
N GLN A 315 1.86 9.64 23.99
CA GLN A 315 2.95 10.55 23.65
C GLN A 315 3.79 9.96 22.51
N ILE A 316 3.97 10.74 21.44
CA ILE A 316 4.74 10.35 20.27
C ILE A 316 6.18 10.84 20.43
N ASN A 317 7.18 9.96 20.31
CA ASN A 317 8.58 10.35 20.19
C ASN A 317 8.84 11.04 18.85
N ALA A 318 8.31 10.49 17.76
CA ALA A 318 8.46 11.03 16.42
C ALA A 318 7.86 12.44 16.23
N SER A 319 8.44 13.19 15.30
CA SER A 319 7.93 14.45 14.77
C SER A 319 7.16 14.24 13.46
N CYS A 320 6.48 15.28 12.95
CA CYS A 320 5.84 15.20 11.64
C CYS A 320 6.84 14.85 10.52
N ALA A 321 8.05 15.42 10.56
CA ALA A 321 9.13 15.19 9.60
C ALA A 321 9.66 13.74 9.56
N ASP A 322 9.44 12.97 10.63
CA ASP A 322 9.89 11.59 10.74
C ASP A 322 8.94 10.64 10.00
N CYS A 323 7.62 10.84 10.17
CA CYS A 323 6.56 10.08 9.50
C CYS A 323 6.35 10.47 8.02
N HIS A 324 6.51 11.75 7.70
CA HIS A 324 6.37 12.31 6.35
C HIS A 324 7.74 12.47 5.66
N ALA A 325 7.80 13.22 4.54
CA ALA A 325 9.09 13.67 4.02
C ALA A 325 9.75 14.65 5.02
N GLU A 326 11.07 14.60 5.18
CA GLU A 326 11.83 15.40 6.15
C GLU A 326 11.60 16.92 5.98
N SER A 327 11.37 17.33 4.74
CA SER A 327 11.04 18.71 4.36
C SER A 327 9.57 19.08 4.51
N GLY A 328 8.65 18.12 4.57
CA GLY A 328 7.21 18.33 4.39
C GLY A 328 6.78 18.49 2.93
N ARG A 329 7.68 18.21 1.97
CA ARG A 329 7.40 18.35 0.54
C ARG A 329 6.26 17.46 0.04
N ASP A 330 5.92 16.38 0.73
CA ASP A 330 4.81 15.50 0.37
C ASP A 330 3.45 16.17 0.64
N LEU A 331 3.29 16.88 1.76
CA LEU A 331 2.09 17.68 2.02
C LEU A 331 1.90 18.81 1.00
N ALA A 332 3.01 19.44 0.58
CA ALA A 332 2.99 20.47 -0.45
C ALA A 332 2.65 19.86 -1.82
N TYR A 333 3.36 18.79 -2.21
CA TYR A 333 3.22 18.14 -3.52
C TYR A 333 1.84 17.51 -3.73
N PHE A 334 1.39 16.68 -2.79
CA PHE A 334 0.06 16.05 -2.84
C PHE A 334 -1.07 17.00 -2.44
N ASN A 335 -0.81 18.31 -2.36
CA ASN A 335 -1.79 19.36 -2.10
C ASN A 335 -2.72 19.05 -0.92
N TYR A 336 -2.14 18.84 0.26
CA TYR A 336 -2.91 18.86 1.50
C TYR A 336 -3.33 20.30 1.78
N SER A 337 -4.64 20.56 1.86
CA SER A 337 -5.21 21.89 2.10
C SER A 337 -4.71 22.49 3.43
N ASN A 338 -4.74 23.82 3.57
CA ASN A 338 -4.38 24.47 4.84
C ASN A 338 -5.26 23.94 5.99
N TYR A 339 -6.55 23.74 5.73
CA TYR A 339 -7.51 23.22 6.69
C TYR A 339 -7.17 21.79 7.14
N SER A 340 -6.81 20.90 6.21
CA SER A 340 -6.43 19.52 6.52
C SER A 340 -5.15 19.43 7.36
N ILE A 341 -4.15 20.26 7.05
CA ILE A 341 -2.90 20.38 7.81
C ILE A 341 -3.21 20.84 9.24
N ILE A 342 -3.90 21.97 9.39
CA ILE A 342 -4.27 22.53 10.71
C ILE A 342 -5.07 21.51 11.52
N LYS A 343 -6.07 20.86 10.91
CA LYS A 343 -6.90 19.86 11.59
C LYS A 343 -6.09 18.64 12.04
N ARG A 344 -5.18 18.11 11.22
CA ARG A 344 -4.32 16.98 11.62
C ARG A 344 -3.30 17.40 12.70
N SER A 345 -2.77 18.62 12.65
CA SER A 345 -1.96 19.16 13.76
C SER A 345 -2.75 19.24 15.08
N THR A 346 -4.00 19.73 15.04
CA THR A 346 -4.84 19.80 16.26
C THR A 346 -5.28 18.43 16.77
N PHE A 347 -5.44 17.45 15.88
CA PHE A 347 -5.69 16.06 16.26
C PHE A 347 -4.51 15.48 17.06
N HIS A 348 -3.29 15.89 16.72
CA HIS A 348 -2.06 15.49 17.42
C HIS A 348 -1.70 16.36 18.64
N GLY A 349 -2.65 17.11 19.19
CA GLY A 349 -2.49 17.90 20.42
C GLY A 349 -1.86 19.29 20.25
N LEU A 350 -1.48 19.70 19.03
CA LEU A 350 -1.02 21.06 18.79
C LEU A 350 -2.18 22.07 18.81
N SER A 351 -1.90 23.32 19.14
CA SER A 351 -2.89 24.41 19.02
C SER A 351 -3.16 24.77 17.55
N TYR A 352 -4.31 25.40 17.31
CA TYR A 352 -4.70 25.85 15.97
C TYR A 352 -3.64 26.75 15.31
N LYS A 353 -3.05 27.70 16.05
CA LYS A 353 -2.00 28.60 15.53
C LYS A 353 -0.70 27.86 15.19
N GLN A 354 -0.34 26.82 15.93
CA GLN A 354 0.80 25.95 15.56
C GLN A 354 0.51 25.18 14.26
N GLY A 355 -0.74 24.74 14.07
CA GLY A 355 -1.21 24.20 12.79
C GLY A 355 -1.14 25.22 11.65
N GLU A 356 -1.54 26.47 11.87
CA GLU A 356 -1.42 27.54 10.86
C GLU A 356 0.04 27.81 10.49
N GLN A 357 0.94 27.84 11.48
CA GLN A 357 2.39 27.97 11.29
C GLN A 357 2.95 26.82 10.43
N ILE A 358 2.58 25.57 10.72
CA ILE A 358 2.97 24.42 9.89
C ILE A 358 2.44 24.60 8.46
N ALA A 359 1.16 24.95 8.28
CA ALA A 359 0.60 25.19 6.94
C ALA A 359 1.33 26.30 6.18
N ALA A 360 1.71 27.40 6.86
CA ALA A 360 2.52 28.47 6.29
C ALA A 360 3.89 27.97 5.83
N TYR A 361 4.58 27.19 6.67
CA TYR A 361 5.84 26.55 6.33
C TYR A 361 5.72 25.63 5.10
N ILE A 362 4.71 24.75 5.05
CA ILE A 362 4.47 23.85 3.91
C ILE A 362 4.22 24.65 2.61
N ARG A 363 3.47 25.76 2.67
CA ARG A 363 3.23 26.66 1.53
C ARG A 363 4.45 27.51 1.12
N SER A 364 5.42 27.69 2.02
CA SER A 364 6.69 28.36 1.69
C SER A 364 7.67 27.46 0.91
N LEU A 365 7.42 26.15 0.82
CA LEU A 365 8.32 25.21 0.16
C LEU A 365 8.33 25.45 -1.37
N PRO A 366 9.52 25.50 -2.01
CA PRO A 366 9.64 25.73 -3.45
C PRO A 366 9.35 24.46 -4.26
N ILE A 367 8.13 23.95 -4.16
CA ILE A 367 7.64 22.74 -4.83
C ILE A 367 6.69 23.17 -5.97
N ALA A 368 6.82 22.53 -7.12
CA ALA A 368 5.89 22.74 -8.23
C ALA A 368 4.53 22.07 -7.92
N THR A 369 3.46 22.86 -7.98
CA THR A 369 2.09 22.37 -7.86
C THR A 369 1.72 21.52 -9.08
N SER A 370 1.00 20.42 -8.85
CA SER A 370 0.29 19.67 -9.90
C SER A 370 -1.18 19.55 -9.55
N GLN A 371 -2.07 19.84 -10.49
CA GLN A 371 -3.52 19.67 -10.27
C GLN A 371 -3.93 18.20 -10.03
N TYR A 372 -3.13 17.25 -10.48
CA TYR A 372 -3.40 15.82 -10.32
C TYR A 372 -2.96 15.28 -8.95
N ALA A 373 -1.94 15.88 -8.34
CA ALA A 373 -1.40 15.45 -7.06
C ALA A 373 -2.35 15.86 -5.93
N ARG A 374 -3.33 15.02 -5.59
CA ARG A 374 -4.31 15.27 -4.52
C ARG A 374 -4.24 14.17 -3.46
N PRO A 375 -4.61 14.41 -2.20
CA PRO A 375 -4.52 13.40 -1.14
C PRO A 375 -5.38 12.15 -1.35
N TRP A 376 -6.36 12.23 -2.26
CA TRP A 376 -7.27 11.15 -2.65
C TRP A 376 -6.97 10.54 -4.03
N ASN A 377 -6.06 11.14 -4.81
CA ASN A 377 -5.60 10.58 -6.07
C ASN A 377 -4.40 9.68 -5.77
N PRO A 378 -4.45 8.38 -6.10
CA PRO A 378 -3.35 7.48 -5.74
C PRO A 378 -2.04 7.85 -6.45
N PRO A 379 -0.92 8.00 -5.72
CA PRO A 379 0.40 8.17 -6.31
C PRO A 379 0.69 7.07 -7.33
N TYR A 380 1.16 7.49 -8.50
CA TYR A 380 1.46 6.59 -9.63
C TYR A 380 0.27 5.71 -10.09
N GLN A 381 -0.99 6.12 -9.88
CA GLN A 381 -2.14 5.48 -10.54
C GLN A 381 -1.88 5.42 -12.06
N PRO A 382 -1.87 4.24 -12.69
CA PRO A 382 -1.61 4.13 -14.12
C PRO A 382 -2.81 4.60 -14.93
N GLY A 383 -2.55 5.17 -16.12
CA GLY A 383 -3.56 5.70 -17.01
C GLY A 383 -2.96 6.46 -18.20
N VAL A 384 -3.79 6.72 -19.21
CA VAL A 384 -3.34 7.26 -20.50
C VAL A 384 -2.82 8.70 -20.38
N GLY A 385 -1.73 8.98 -21.10
CA GLY A 385 -1.09 10.29 -21.22
C GLY A 385 -0.23 10.68 -20.02
N ILE A 386 0.09 9.74 -19.12
CA ILE A 386 0.91 10.02 -17.93
C ILE A 386 2.41 10.16 -18.29
N ASP A 387 2.87 9.44 -19.31
CA ASP A 387 4.23 9.54 -19.86
C ASP A 387 4.43 10.80 -20.71
N GLU A 388 3.36 11.52 -21.06
CA GLU A 388 3.42 12.82 -21.75
C GLU A 388 3.54 14.02 -20.79
N ARG A 389 3.11 13.87 -19.53
CA ARG A 389 3.18 14.93 -18.50
C ARG A 389 4.62 15.18 -18.03
N PRO A 390 4.98 16.36 -17.51
CA PRO A 390 6.31 16.60 -16.94
C PRO A 390 6.71 15.57 -15.86
N VAL A 391 8.00 15.28 -15.75
CA VAL A 391 8.57 14.30 -14.79
C VAL A 391 8.10 14.55 -13.36
N PHE A 392 8.04 15.81 -12.92
CA PHE A 392 7.62 16.13 -11.56
C PHE A 392 6.15 15.79 -11.29
N GLU A 393 5.31 15.59 -12.31
CA GLU A 393 3.93 15.10 -12.15
C GLU A 393 3.84 13.56 -12.13
N TRP A 394 4.94 12.83 -12.31
CA TRP A 394 4.91 11.36 -12.36
C TRP A 394 4.33 10.74 -11.09
N ALA A 395 4.78 11.22 -9.92
CA ALA A 395 4.26 10.79 -8.63
C ALA A 395 2.79 11.18 -8.36
N ALA A 396 2.20 12.09 -9.14
CA ALA A 396 0.79 12.47 -9.04
C ALA A 396 -0.15 11.37 -9.57
N GLY A 397 0.34 10.54 -10.49
CA GLY A 397 -0.45 9.54 -11.20
C GLY A 397 -1.49 10.14 -12.15
N ALA A 398 -2.22 9.25 -12.83
CA ALA A 398 -3.30 9.63 -13.75
C ALA A 398 -4.55 10.16 -13.01
N GLY A 399 -4.68 9.88 -11.71
CA GLY A 399 -5.81 10.27 -10.86
C GLY A 399 -6.96 9.26 -10.86
N LEU A 400 -7.96 9.46 -9.99
CA LEU A 400 -9.08 8.52 -9.84
C LEU A 400 -9.91 8.31 -11.11
N SER A 401 -9.96 9.29 -12.01
CA SER A 401 -10.67 9.20 -13.30
C SER A 401 -10.03 8.22 -14.29
N ALA A 402 -8.83 7.70 -14.02
CA ALA A 402 -8.19 6.64 -14.78
C ALA A 402 -8.43 5.23 -14.21
N VAL A 403 -9.14 5.11 -13.08
CA VAL A 403 -9.56 3.82 -12.55
C VAL A 403 -10.72 3.32 -13.41
N LEU A 404 -10.62 2.09 -13.91
CA LEU A 404 -11.67 1.47 -14.72
C LEU A 404 -12.80 0.93 -13.86
N ASP A 405 -14.04 0.99 -14.37
CA ASP A 405 -15.19 0.37 -13.72
C ASP A 405 -15.11 -1.16 -13.76
N LYS A 406 -14.51 -1.74 -14.81
CA LYS A 406 -14.38 -3.20 -14.97
C LYS A 406 -13.02 -3.58 -15.57
N ASP A 407 -12.53 -4.75 -15.20
CA ASP A 407 -11.34 -5.36 -15.80
C ASP A 407 -11.47 -5.54 -17.33
N SER A 408 -12.69 -5.78 -17.84
CA SER A 408 -12.98 -5.85 -19.28
C SER A 408 -12.64 -4.57 -20.05
N ASP A 409 -12.68 -3.42 -19.37
CA ASP A 409 -12.54 -2.11 -20.00
C ASP A 409 -11.07 -1.77 -20.24
N MET A 410 -10.15 -2.62 -19.76
CA MET A 410 -8.73 -2.60 -20.08
C MET A 410 -8.45 -3.00 -21.53
N LYS A 411 -9.36 -3.77 -22.16
CA LYS A 411 -9.17 -4.35 -23.49
C LYS A 411 -8.65 -3.36 -24.56
N PRO A 412 -9.24 -2.18 -24.81
CA PRO A 412 -8.76 -1.24 -25.84
C PRO A 412 -7.38 -0.64 -25.52
N TYR A 413 -6.94 -0.65 -24.26
CA TYR A 413 -5.63 -0.15 -23.86
C TYR A 413 -4.55 -1.24 -23.95
N LEU A 414 -4.91 -2.49 -23.60
CA LEU A 414 -4.01 -3.65 -23.72
C LEU A 414 -3.88 -4.14 -25.17
N PHE A 415 -4.95 -4.02 -25.97
CA PHE A 415 -4.99 -4.35 -27.39
C PHE A 415 -5.59 -3.18 -28.19
N PRO A 416 -4.81 -2.13 -28.49
CA PRO A 416 -5.24 -1.01 -29.32
C PRO A 416 -5.69 -1.46 -30.72
N GLU A 417 -6.53 -0.64 -31.37
CA GLU A 417 -6.98 -0.92 -32.74
C GLU A 417 -5.81 -1.13 -33.71
N ASP A 418 -6.04 -1.96 -34.72
CA ASP A 418 -5.05 -2.44 -35.70
C ASP A 418 -3.81 -3.18 -35.14
N THR A 419 -3.65 -3.32 -33.81
CA THR A 419 -2.52 -4.04 -33.21
C THR A 419 -2.78 -5.55 -33.11
N ALA A 420 -1.86 -6.39 -33.60
CA ALA A 420 -2.01 -7.83 -33.51
C ALA A 420 -1.76 -8.36 -32.09
N VAL A 421 -2.53 -9.35 -31.63
CA VAL A 421 -2.32 -10.01 -30.32
C VAL A 421 -0.90 -10.54 -30.17
N SER A 422 -0.32 -11.10 -31.23
CA SER A 422 1.07 -11.59 -31.27
C SER A 422 2.12 -10.47 -31.15
N GLU A 423 1.79 -9.23 -31.50
CA GLU A 423 2.68 -8.08 -31.35
C GLU A 423 2.72 -7.60 -29.90
N VAL A 424 1.54 -7.44 -29.28
CA VAL A 424 1.44 -7.11 -27.84
C VAL A 424 2.06 -8.21 -26.98
N ALA A 425 1.77 -9.48 -27.29
CA ALA A 425 2.25 -10.64 -26.54
C ALA A 425 3.75 -10.92 -26.76
N SER A 426 4.37 -10.34 -27.79
CA SER A 426 5.78 -10.59 -28.11
C SER A 426 6.70 -10.30 -26.93
N ARG A 427 7.59 -11.24 -26.61
CA ARG A 427 8.68 -11.11 -25.64
C ARG A 427 9.64 -9.96 -25.94
N PHE A 428 9.68 -9.49 -27.18
CA PHE A 428 10.47 -8.32 -27.58
C PHE A 428 9.68 -7.00 -27.47
N GLY A 429 8.34 -7.06 -27.41
CA GLY A 429 7.48 -5.90 -27.22
C GLY A 429 7.65 -5.23 -25.85
N GLN A 430 7.00 -4.08 -25.65
CA GLN A 430 7.09 -3.29 -24.41
C GLN A 430 5.72 -2.82 -23.94
N LEU A 431 5.06 -3.65 -23.12
CA LEU A 431 3.86 -3.25 -22.41
C LEU A 431 4.23 -2.17 -21.38
N ASN A 432 3.68 -0.98 -21.58
CA ASN A 432 3.84 0.15 -20.69
C ASN A 432 2.77 0.09 -19.59
N MET A 433 3.14 -0.43 -18.43
CA MET A 433 2.24 -0.53 -17.28
C MET A 433 1.80 0.83 -16.72
N ARG A 434 2.53 1.92 -17.02
CA ARG A 434 2.19 3.28 -16.58
C ARG A 434 1.01 3.85 -17.36
N GLU A 435 0.96 3.56 -18.66
CA GLU A 435 -0.07 4.00 -19.61
C GLU A 435 -1.31 3.06 -19.65
N LEU A 436 -1.39 2.06 -18.77
CA LEU A 436 -2.44 1.04 -18.77
C LEU A 436 -3.44 1.26 -17.63
N PRO A 437 -4.61 1.88 -17.87
CA PRO A 437 -5.71 1.94 -16.90
C PRO A 437 -6.07 0.57 -16.33
N VAL A 438 -6.39 0.50 -15.04
CA VAL A 438 -6.78 -0.73 -14.36
C VAL A 438 -8.00 -0.53 -13.45
N ALA A 439 -8.79 -1.59 -13.24
CA ALA A 439 -9.92 -1.61 -12.32
C ALA A 439 -9.50 -1.77 -10.84
N LEU A 440 -8.46 -1.05 -10.44
CA LEU A 440 -7.98 -0.91 -9.06
C LEU A 440 -7.61 0.56 -8.81
N GLN A 441 -7.99 1.07 -7.63
CA GLN A 441 -7.27 2.17 -6.99
C GLN A 441 -5.94 1.64 -6.44
N MET A 442 -4.83 2.24 -6.84
CA MET A 442 -3.56 2.11 -6.11
C MET A 442 -3.73 2.74 -4.69
N PRO A 443 -2.82 2.47 -3.73
CA PRO A 443 -2.92 3.03 -2.40
C PRO A 443 -2.76 4.57 -2.42
N ASP A 444 -3.68 5.31 -1.79
CA ASP A 444 -3.57 6.78 -1.66
C ASP A 444 -2.45 7.21 -0.71
N TRP A 445 -2.01 8.47 -0.73
CA TRP A 445 -0.85 8.90 0.07
C TRP A 445 -0.99 8.61 1.57
N ASN A 446 -2.20 8.63 2.14
CA ASN A 446 -2.39 8.29 3.55
C ASN A 446 -2.13 6.79 3.83
N GLN A 447 -2.32 5.91 2.84
CA GLN A 447 -1.95 4.48 2.93
C GLN A 447 -0.44 4.25 2.73
N TRP A 448 0.32 5.23 2.25
CA TRP A 448 1.79 5.16 2.21
C TRP A 448 2.41 5.46 3.59
N LEU A 449 1.75 6.31 4.38
CA LEU A 449 2.24 6.78 5.68
C LEU A 449 2.20 5.70 6.78
N PRO A 450 3.06 5.81 7.82
CA PRO A 450 3.03 4.93 8.98
C PRO A 450 1.82 5.20 9.89
N PHE A 451 1.19 4.14 10.39
CA PHE A 451 0.27 4.23 11.55
C PHE A 451 1.00 4.42 12.88
N ILE A 452 2.26 4.01 12.95
CA ILE A 452 3.17 4.24 14.08
C ILE A 452 4.59 4.40 13.50
N HIS A 453 5.37 5.37 14.00
CA HIS A 453 6.76 5.50 13.56
C HIS A 453 7.62 4.42 14.23
N PRO A 454 8.72 3.94 13.60
CA PRO A 454 9.70 3.10 14.29
C PRO A 454 10.16 3.64 15.65
N SER A 455 10.30 4.97 15.81
CA SER A 455 10.68 5.63 17.07
C SER A 455 9.61 5.58 18.18
N ASP A 456 8.39 5.21 17.85
CA ASP A 456 7.28 5.01 18.80
C ASP A 456 6.98 3.51 19.00
N ALA A 457 7.31 2.69 18.00
CA ALA A 457 7.13 1.24 18.06
C ALA A 457 8.24 0.51 18.84
N TYR A 458 9.48 1.00 18.79
CA TYR A 458 10.67 0.35 19.38
C TYR A 458 11.28 1.14 20.54
N ASP A 459 11.86 0.43 21.51
CA ASP A 459 12.74 1.01 22.52
C ASP A 459 14.07 1.45 21.90
N LEU A 460 14.20 2.77 21.72
CA LEU A 460 15.38 3.42 21.15
C LEU A 460 16.67 3.24 21.98
N SER A 461 16.57 2.76 23.22
CA SER A 461 17.72 2.49 24.08
C SER A 461 18.22 1.04 24.00
N ALA A 462 17.47 0.14 23.36
CA ALA A 462 17.83 -1.27 23.27
C ALA A 462 19.08 -1.48 22.40
N ASP A 463 20.05 -2.27 22.90
CA ASP A 463 21.26 -2.69 22.17
C ASP A 463 20.94 -3.26 20.77
N ALA A 464 19.78 -3.91 20.64
CA ALA A 464 19.31 -4.44 19.37
C ALA A 464 18.98 -3.33 18.36
N VAL A 465 18.31 -2.25 18.78
CA VAL A 465 17.98 -1.11 17.92
C VAL A 465 19.23 -0.32 17.52
N LEU A 466 20.18 -0.21 18.46
CA LEU A 466 21.48 0.44 18.31
C LEU A 466 22.57 -0.51 17.74
N ALA A 467 22.19 -1.47 16.90
CA ALA A 467 23.13 -2.38 16.24
C ALA A 467 22.73 -2.69 14.79
N ASP A 468 23.72 -2.87 13.91
CA ASP A 468 23.55 -3.10 12.47
C ASP A 468 22.94 -4.47 12.09
N ASP A 469 22.76 -4.73 10.79
CA ASP A 469 22.24 -6.01 10.27
C ASP A 469 23.03 -7.26 10.71
N LYS A 470 24.23 -7.09 11.29
CA LYS A 470 25.14 -8.16 11.73
C LYS A 470 25.35 -8.20 13.25
N GLY A 471 24.76 -7.25 14.00
CA GLY A 471 24.91 -7.14 15.45
C GLY A 471 26.09 -6.30 15.93
N ASN A 472 26.72 -5.50 15.05
CA ASN A 472 27.74 -4.54 15.46
C ASN A 472 27.07 -3.28 16.01
N ALA A 473 27.50 -2.80 17.17
CA ALA A 473 26.97 -1.58 17.78
C ALA A 473 27.21 -0.33 16.91
N ILE A 474 26.22 0.55 16.89
CA ILE A 474 26.20 1.85 16.21
C ILE A 474 25.63 2.92 17.16
N ASP A 475 25.70 4.19 16.78
CA ASP A 475 25.40 5.35 17.63
C ASP A 475 23.97 5.89 17.51
N GLN A 476 23.13 5.25 16.69
CA GLN A 476 21.75 5.66 16.40
C GLN A 476 20.91 4.45 15.92
N PRO A 477 19.58 4.56 15.86
CA PRO A 477 18.73 3.48 15.35
C PRO A 477 19.10 3.07 13.92
N PHE A 478 19.14 1.76 13.65
CA PHE A 478 19.66 1.26 12.38
C PHE A 478 18.85 1.69 11.14
N TYR A 479 17.55 1.96 11.29
CA TYR A 479 16.71 2.46 10.20
C TYR A 479 17.13 3.87 9.76
N ASP A 480 17.37 4.78 10.71
CA ASP A 480 17.87 6.13 10.43
C ASP A 480 19.27 6.07 9.82
N TYR A 481 20.16 5.23 10.37
CA TYR A 481 21.51 5.02 9.87
C TYR A 481 21.53 4.60 8.38
N ILE A 482 20.69 3.63 7.99
CA ILE A 482 20.68 3.16 6.59
C ILE A 482 19.98 4.13 5.63
N TYR A 483 18.98 4.88 6.10
CA TYR A 483 18.40 5.98 5.32
C TYR A 483 19.45 7.07 5.06
N GLN A 484 20.22 7.47 6.08
CA GLN A 484 21.28 8.45 5.92
C GLN A 484 22.37 7.97 4.94
N GLN A 485 22.77 6.69 4.98
CA GLN A 485 23.68 6.12 3.97
C GLN A 485 23.15 6.23 2.53
N ALA A 486 21.84 6.01 2.33
CA ALA A 486 21.22 6.13 1.00
C ALA A 486 21.05 7.59 0.55
N LYS A 487 20.79 8.51 1.49
CA LYS A 487 20.74 9.96 1.27
C LYS A 487 22.10 10.54 0.87
N ASP A 488 23.17 10.10 1.52
CA ASP A 488 24.55 10.51 1.21
C ASP A 488 25.09 9.88 -0.09
N ASN A 489 24.51 8.77 -0.54
CA ASN A 489 24.89 8.08 -1.77
C ASN A 489 23.63 7.59 -2.52
N LEU A 490 23.05 8.46 -3.36
CA LEU A 490 21.86 8.21 -4.19
C LEU A 490 22.10 7.22 -5.36
N SER A 491 22.67 6.05 -5.05
CA SER A 491 22.89 4.93 -5.99
C SER A 491 21.79 3.86 -5.84
N PRO A 492 21.49 3.10 -6.89
CA PRO A 492 20.44 2.06 -6.84
C PRO A 492 20.71 1.02 -5.75
N GLN A 493 21.97 0.64 -5.57
CA GLN A 493 22.42 -0.31 -4.56
C GLN A 493 22.23 0.25 -3.13
N ALA A 494 22.52 1.53 -2.89
CA ALA A 494 22.38 2.13 -1.56
C ALA A 494 20.91 2.27 -1.16
N MET A 495 20.04 2.70 -2.08
CA MET A 495 18.59 2.71 -1.84
C MET A 495 18.05 1.27 -1.64
N GLY A 496 18.50 0.30 -2.45
CA GLY A 496 18.14 -1.11 -2.29
C GLY A 496 18.61 -1.71 -0.95
N ASN A 497 19.76 -1.26 -0.45
CA ASN A 497 20.29 -1.67 0.85
C ASN A 497 19.41 -1.23 2.02
N MET A 498 18.63 -0.14 1.91
CA MET A 498 17.70 0.29 2.96
C MET A 498 16.78 -0.88 3.35
N PHE A 499 16.05 -1.44 2.38
CA PHE A 499 15.17 -2.56 2.67
C PHE A 499 15.94 -3.86 2.94
N ASN A 500 16.90 -4.23 2.08
CA ASN A 500 17.58 -5.53 2.19
C ASN A 500 18.28 -5.72 3.54
N LYS A 501 18.90 -4.65 4.09
CA LYS A 501 19.52 -4.71 5.41
C LYS A 501 18.52 -4.58 6.55
N LEU A 502 17.50 -3.72 6.45
CA LEU A 502 16.47 -3.64 7.50
C LEU A 502 15.70 -4.94 7.66
N LYS A 503 15.49 -5.67 6.56
CA LYS A 503 14.96 -7.03 6.57
C LYS A 503 15.85 -8.01 7.31
N ALA A 504 17.17 -7.99 7.08
CA ALA A 504 18.09 -8.83 7.84
C ALA A 504 18.12 -8.46 9.34
N TRP A 505 18.18 -7.16 9.63
CA TRP A 505 18.18 -6.60 10.98
C TRP A 505 16.94 -6.98 11.80
N SER A 506 15.73 -6.87 11.21
CA SER A 506 14.46 -7.14 11.91
C SER A 506 14.30 -8.60 12.35
N GLY A 507 14.96 -9.53 11.66
CA GLY A 507 14.90 -10.97 11.97
C GLY A 507 16.08 -11.49 12.77
N ARG A 508 16.98 -10.64 13.27
CA ARG A 508 18.15 -11.08 14.06
C ARG A 508 17.68 -11.77 15.34
N GLY A 509 18.18 -12.98 15.58
CA GLY A 509 17.81 -13.80 16.73
C GLY A 509 16.45 -14.49 16.63
N GLY A 510 15.65 -14.20 15.60
CA GLY A 510 14.32 -14.79 15.42
C GLY A 510 14.38 -16.29 15.11
N THR A 511 13.49 -17.06 15.73
CA THR A 511 13.34 -18.51 15.56
C THR A 511 11.93 -18.92 15.13
N CYS A 512 10.95 -18.06 15.42
CA CYS A 512 9.56 -18.18 15.07
C CYS A 512 9.21 -17.28 13.88
N PHE A 513 8.57 -17.84 12.85
CA PHE A 513 8.22 -17.08 11.65
C PHE A 513 6.79 -17.43 11.20
N THR A 514 6.04 -16.43 10.77
CA THR A 514 4.59 -16.56 10.50
C THR A 514 4.24 -17.49 9.34
N GLN A 515 5.20 -17.87 8.48
CA GLN A 515 4.97 -18.85 7.41
C GLN A 515 5.76 -20.16 7.56
N ASN A 516 7.05 -20.11 7.92
CA ASN A 516 7.92 -21.29 7.94
C ASN A 516 8.80 -21.34 9.19
N ILE A 517 8.52 -22.28 10.10
CA ILE A 517 9.23 -22.43 11.38
C ILE A 517 10.73 -22.64 11.10
N ARG A 518 11.60 -21.85 11.76
CA ARG A 518 13.08 -21.91 11.66
C ARG A 518 13.72 -21.62 10.30
N ASN A 519 12.97 -21.31 9.24
CA ASN A 519 13.50 -20.95 7.90
C ASN A 519 12.55 -19.95 7.18
N GLY A 520 12.01 -18.98 7.92
CA GLY A 520 11.15 -17.93 7.37
C GLY A 520 11.93 -16.73 6.82
N ASP A 521 11.25 -15.88 6.07
CA ASP A 521 11.76 -14.56 5.70
C ASP A 521 11.97 -13.71 6.97
N SER A 522 13.11 -13.03 7.10
CA SER A 522 13.47 -12.25 8.28
C SER A 522 12.49 -11.11 8.61
N PHE A 523 11.75 -10.57 7.63
CA PHE A 523 10.68 -9.59 7.91
C PHE A 523 9.40 -10.25 8.46
N ARG A 524 9.28 -11.58 8.37
CA ARG A 524 8.19 -12.41 8.92
C ARG A 524 8.53 -13.04 10.29
N ALA A 525 9.65 -12.67 10.91
CA ALA A 525 10.02 -13.11 12.26
C ALA A 525 9.00 -12.61 13.30
N ALA A 526 8.41 -13.50 14.10
CA ALA A 526 7.45 -13.16 15.13
C ALA A 526 8.11 -12.92 16.51
N ASP A 527 9.36 -13.33 16.65
CA ASP A 527 10.24 -13.23 17.81
C ASP A 527 11.63 -12.67 17.41
N GLY A 528 12.52 -12.55 18.39
CA GLY A 528 13.93 -12.18 18.19
C GLY A 528 14.21 -10.73 18.56
N TYR A 529 15.48 -10.33 18.57
CA TYR A 529 15.97 -9.15 19.30
C TYR A 529 15.29 -7.82 18.96
N ILE A 530 14.72 -7.69 17.75
CA ILE A 530 13.95 -6.50 17.33
C ILE A 530 12.46 -6.60 17.68
N ALA A 531 11.87 -7.80 17.66
CA ALA A 531 10.51 -8.02 18.15
C ALA A 531 10.44 -7.93 19.68
N ASP A 532 11.53 -8.32 20.37
CA ASP A 532 11.68 -8.23 21.82
C ASP A 532 11.97 -6.79 22.30
N SER A 533 12.34 -5.88 21.39
CA SER A 533 12.65 -4.46 21.68
C SER A 533 11.48 -3.51 21.39
N LEU A 534 10.24 -3.97 21.47
CA LEU A 534 9.06 -3.12 21.27
C LEU A 534 8.79 -2.23 22.49
N ALA A 535 8.51 -0.95 22.25
CA ALA A 535 8.01 -0.02 23.27
C ALA A 535 6.50 -0.18 23.51
N ILE A 536 5.76 -0.65 22.51
CA ILE A 536 4.32 -0.96 22.61
C ILE A 536 4.11 -2.35 23.22
N SER A 537 3.26 -2.44 24.26
CA SER A 537 3.14 -3.64 25.09
C SER A 537 2.28 -4.73 24.44
N ALA A 538 2.80 -5.97 24.40
CA ALA A 538 2.07 -7.18 24.06
C ALA A 538 2.62 -8.36 24.89
N PRO A 539 1.86 -9.46 25.08
CA PRO A 539 2.29 -10.60 25.91
C PRO A 539 3.48 -11.41 25.35
N GLY A 540 4.03 -11.03 24.19
CA GLY A 540 5.17 -11.68 23.55
C GLY A 540 4.81 -12.97 22.82
N ILE A 541 5.69 -13.38 21.91
CA ILE A 541 5.66 -14.70 21.28
C ILE A 541 6.60 -15.60 22.06
N ASP A 542 6.08 -16.75 22.49
CA ASP A 542 6.89 -17.80 23.12
C ASP A 542 7.63 -18.58 22.01
N PRO A 543 8.97 -18.52 21.93
CA PRO A 543 9.73 -19.22 20.90
C PRO A 543 9.61 -20.75 21.00
N ASP A 544 9.42 -21.28 22.21
CA ASP A 544 9.24 -22.72 22.47
C ASP A 544 7.82 -23.20 22.10
N ASP A 545 6.83 -22.30 22.10
CA ASP A 545 5.43 -22.55 21.68
C ASP A 545 5.03 -21.82 20.38
N CYS A 546 6.02 -21.53 19.52
CA CYS A 546 5.83 -20.77 18.28
C CYS A 546 4.67 -21.28 17.40
N GLU A 547 4.45 -22.60 17.32
CA GLU A 547 3.44 -23.18 16.43
C GLU A 547 2.01 -22.83 16.84
N ASN A 548 1.74 -22.69 18.14
CA ASN A 548 0.43 -22.33 18.66
C ASN A 548 0.26 -20.81 18.81
N THR A 549 1.36 -20.05 18.89
CA THR A 549 1.33 -18.60 19.18
C THR A 549 1.49 -17.70 17.96
N ARG A 550 2.15 -18.14 16.88
CA ARG A 550 2.44 -17.32 15.68
C ARG A 550 1.22 -16.82 14.89
N TYR A 551 0.04 -17.36 15.16
CA TYR A 551 -1.24 -16.97 14.55
C TYR A 551 -2.25 -16.42 15.56
N ASP A 552 -1.84 -16.21 16.81
CA ASP A 552 -2.65 -15.61 17.87
C ASP A 552 -2.60 -14.08 17.72
N PRO A 553 -3.71 -13.41 17.31
CA PRO A 553 -3.71 -11.97 17.10
C PRO A 553 -3.34 -11.19 18.36
N GLU A 554 -3.71 -11.68 19.56
CA GLU A 554 -3.41 -11.01 20.84
C GLU A 554 -1.90 -10.99 21.15
N LYS A 555 -1.12 -11.90 20.55
CA LYS A 555 0.34 -12.01 20.76
C LYS A 555 1.18 -11.33 19.68
N VAL A 556 0.69 -11.27 18.44
CA VAL A 556 1.45 -10.76 17.29
C VAL A 556 1.11 -9.32 16.88
N TRP A 557 -0.02 -8.74 17.31
CA TRP A 557 -0.49 -7.46 16.77
C TRP A 557 0.54 -6.32 16.91
N ALA A 558 1.31 -6.27 18.01
CA ALA A 558 2.31 -5.23 18.23
C ALA A 558 3.52 -5.39 17.28
N VAL A 559 4.00 -6.62 17.11
CA VAL A 559 5.06 -6.97 16.13
C VAL A 559 4.60 -6.67 14.71
N GLU A 560 3.34 -6.97 14.38
CA GLU A 560 2.73 -6.66 13.09
C GLU A 560 2.63 -5.13 12.86
N LEU A 561 2.11 -4.37 13.84
CA LEU A 561 1.96 -2.93 13.76
C LEU A 561 3.32 -2.21 13.62
N ALA A 562 4.33 -2.63 14.36
CA ALA A 562 5.70 -2.10 14.26
C ALA A 562 6.31 -2.32 12.86
N LYS A 563 6.11 -3.51 12.26
CA LYS A 563 6.55 -3.81 10.90
C LYS A 563 5.80 -3.02 9.83
N GLN A 564 4.50 -2.80 10.02
CA GLN A 564 3.72 -1.92 9.15
C GLN A 564 4.28 -0.49 9.18
N GLY A 565 4.61 0.01 10.37
CA GLY A 565 5.25 1.30 10.58
C GLY A 565 6.61 1.40 9.89
N LEU A 566 7.50 0.44 10.15
CA LEU A 566 8.82 0.36 9.52
C LEU A 566 8.73 0.25 7.99
N GLY A 567 7.84 -0.60 7.46
CA GLY A 567 7.60 -0.70 6.03
C GLY A 567 7.09 0.61 5.43
N ALA A 568 6.09 1.26 6.06
CA ALA A 568 5.59 2.55 5.61
C ALA A 568 6.71 3.59 5.52
N TRP A 569 7.47 3.72 6.60
CA TRP A 569 8.57 4.64 6.72
C TRP A 569 9.63 4.44 5.63
N ILE A 570 10.13 3.20 5.42
CA ILE A 570 11.10 2.91 4.34
C ILE A 570 10.52 3.30 2.97
N THR A 571 9.24 3.04 2.71
CA THR A 571 8.58 3.39 1.45
C THR A 571 8.45 4.90 1.24
N VAL A 572 8.07 5.66 2.26
CA VAL A 572 8.02 7.14 2.23
C VAL A 572 9.42 7.71 2.02
N LYS A 573 10.45 7.20 2.70
CA LYS A 573 11.83 7.64 2.51
C LYS A 573 12.40 7.25 1.13
N LEU A 574 12.03 6.09 0.57
CA LEU A 574 12.38 5.75 -0.83
C LEU A 574 11.70 6.68 -1.84
N TRP A 575 10.45 7.09 -1.61
CA TRP A 575 9.78 8.13 -2.40
C TRP A 575 10.51 9.47 -2.28
N GLU A 576 10.85 9.89 -1.06
CA GLU A 576 11.61 11.12 -0.80
C GLU A 576 12.97 11.13 -1.51
N LEU A 577 13.70 10.01 -1.53
CA LEU A 577 14.96 9.90 -2.26
C LEU A 577 14.77 9.90 -3.78
N ASN A 578 13.83 9.12 -4.32
CA ASN A 578 13.63 8.99 -5.78
C ASN A 578 13.00 10.26 -6.37
N HIS A 579 11.78 10.59 -5.96
CA HIS A 579 11.07 11.75 -6.45
C HIS A 579 11.77 13.05 -6.03
N GLY A 580 12.29 13.09 -4.79
CA GLY A 580 12.86 14.32 -4.25
C GLY A 580 14.15 14.80 -4.92
N ASN A 581 14.89 13.90 -5.57
CA ASN A 581 16.12 14.20 -6.31
C ASN A 581 15.97 14.05 -7.84
N ASN A 582 14.73 13.92 -8.35
CA ASN A 582 14.42 13.68 -9.77
C ASN A 582 15.11 12.41 -10.33
N LEU A 583 15.18 11.33 -9.55
CA LEU A 583 15.84 10.08 -9.95
C LEU A 583 15.02 9.26 -10.94
N GLU A 584 13.73 9.57 -11.08
CA GLU A 584 12.74 8.76 -11.80
C GLU A 584 13.00 8.70 -13.32
N GLU A 585 13.77 9.64 -13.89
CA GLU A 585 14.23 9.57 -15.29
C GLU A 585 15.57 8.84 -15.48
N ARG A 586 16.31 8.50 -14.42
CA ARG A 586 17.62 7.83 -14.58
C ARG A 586 17.52 6.47 -15.26
N SER A 587 16.36 5.81 -15.20
CA SER A 587 16.11 4.57 -15.94
C SER A 587 16.12 4.77 -17.47
N ALA A 588 15.91 6.00 -17.97
CA ALA A 588 16.05 6.34 -19.38
C ALA A 588 17.52 6.30 -19.85
N GLU A 589 18.50 6.46 -18.94
CA GLU A 589 19.94 6.40 -19.26
C GLU A 589 20.39 4.98 -19.63
N LEU A 590 19.59 3.95 -19.31
CA LEU A 590 19.92 2.53 -19.43
C LEU A 590 19.77 1.98 -20.86
N THR A 591 20.24 2.74 -21.84
CA THR A 591 20.05 2.52 -23.30
C THR A 591 20.83 1.35 -23.93
N THR A 592 21.72 0.68 -23.22
CA THR A 592 22.48 -0.47 -23.77
C THR A 592 21.52 -1.62 -24.09
N PRO A 593 21.33 -2.01 -25.37
CA PRO A 593 20.29 -2.97 -25.72
C PRO A 593 20.47 -4.33 -25.03
N ILE A 594 19.35 -4.97 -24.72
CA ILE A 594 19.28 -6.35 -24.26
C ILE A 594 18.94 -7.21 -25.46
N CYS A 595 19.74 -8.24 -25.71
CA CYS A 595 19.61 -9.09 -26.90
C CYS A 595 19.29 -10.52 -26.50
N ALA A 596 18.31 -11.12 -27.17
CA ALA A 596 17.98 -12.54 -27.06
C ALA A 596 17.63 -13.10 -28.45
N GLY A 597 18.16 -14.27 -28.81
CA GLY A 597 17.88 -14.93 -30.10
C GLY A 597 18.27 -14.11 -31.34
N GLY A 598 19.25 -13.22 -31.24
CA GLY A 598 19.67 -12.31 -32.31
C GLY A 598 18.81 -11.05 -32.49
N THR A 599 17.74 -10.89 -31.72
CA THR A 599 16.93 -9.67 -31.66
C THR A 599 17.30 -8.87 -30.42
N CYS A 600 17.44 -7.54 -30.55
CA CYS A 600 17.77 -6.65 -29.44
C CYS A 600 16.65 -5.63 -29.19
N VAL A 601 16.43 -5.33 -27.93
CA VAL A 601 15.45 -4.34 -27.45
C VAL A 601 16.15 -3.27 -26.63
N ASP A 602 15.65 -2.03 -26.66
CA ASP A 602 16.09 -1.02 -25.71
C ASP A 602 15.72 -1.46 -24.28
N ALA A 603 16.61 -1.19 -23.33
CA ALA A 603 16.41 -1.44 -21.91
C ALA A 603 16.05 -0.15 -21.15
N SER A 604 15.89 0.98 -21.85
CA SER A 604 15.28 2.17 -21.27
C SER A 604 13.79 1.92 -20.98
N GLU A 605 13.40 2.09 -19.71
CA GLU A 605 12.01 2.24 -19.31
C GLU A 605 11.93 3.51 -18.44
N PRO A 606 11.63 4.70 -19.01
CA PRO A 606 11.63 5.98 -18.28
C PRO A 606 10.62 5.96 -17.14
N ARG A 607 10.72 6.93 -16.22
CA ARG A 607 9.85 7.05 -15.02
C ARG A 607 9.95 5.85 -14.06
N GLY A 608 11.09 5.17 -14.08
CA GLY A 608 11.39 4.04 -13.20
C GLY A 608 12.14 4.48 -11.94
N TRP A 609 11.68 4.01 -10.78
CA TRP A 609 12.47 4.04 -9.54
C TRP A 609 13.71 3.16 -9.71
N VAL A 610 14.89 3.79 -9.73
CA VAL A 610 16.16 3.08 -9.93
C VAL A 610 16.68 2.56 -8.60
N VAL A 611 16.00 1.55 -8.05
CA VAL A 611 16.27 0.93 -6.74
C VAL A 611 16.52 -0.57 -6.92
N ASP A 612 17.65 -1.08 -6.44
CA ASP A 612 18.01 -2.49 -6.56
C ASP A 612 17.21 -3.37 -5.57
N GLY A 613 16.61 -4.45 -6.06
CA GLY A 613 15.99 -5.48 -5.21
C GLY A 613 14.55 -5.18 -4.81
N GLN A 614 14.28 -5.06 -3.50
CA GLN A 614 12.92 -4.97 -2.95
C GLN A 614 12.57 -3.53 -2.56
N ASN A 615 11.34 -3.12 -2.88
CA ASN A 615 10.77 -1.79 -2.73
C ASN A 615 9.24 -1.93 -2.45
N VAL A 616 8.40 -0.96 -2.84
CA VAL A 616 6.98 -0.79 -2.40
C VAL A 616 6.13 -2.05 -2.19
N PHE A 617 6.33 -3.14 -2.95
CA PHE A 617 5.59 -4.39 -2.76
C PHE A 617 5.77 -5.03 -1.36
N PHE A 618 6.83 -4.68 -0.60
CA PHE A 618 6.99 -5.16 0.78
C PHE A 618 5.93 -4.57 1.74
N ARG A 619 5.19 -3.53 1.34
CA ARG A 619 4.04 -2.98 2.09
C ARG A 619 2.84 -3.94 2.15
N ALA A 620 2.78 -4.90 1.22
CA ALA A 620 1.62 -5.78 1.04
C ALA A 620 1.24 -6.56 2.32
N PRO A 621 -0.06 -6.60 2.71
CA PRO A 621 -0.52 -7.40 3.84
C PRO A 621 -0.15 -8.88 3.79
N HIS A 622 -0.03 -9.49 2.60
CA HIS A 622 0.45 -10.87 2.50
C HIS A 622 1.90 -11.06 3.01
N PHE A 623 2.70 -9.99 3.03
CA PHE A 623 4.11 -9.99 3.41
C PHE A 623 4.28 -9.68 4.90
N LEU A 624 3.63 -8.61 5.34
CA LEU A 624 3.76 -8.06 6.69
C LEU A 624 2.78 -8.68 7.70
N GLY A 625 1.62 -9.16 7.23
CA GLY A 625 0.54 -9.62 8.08
C GLY A 625 0.79 -10.99 8.71
N TYR A 626 0.29 -11.19 9.93
CA TYR A 626 0.49 -12.39 10.73
C TYR A 626 -0.11 -13.66 10.10
N ARG A 627 -1.25 -13.54 9.42
CA ARG A 627 -1.87 -14.63 8.64
C ARG A 627 -1.36 -14.73 7.21
N SER A 628 -0.42 -13.86 6.83
CA SER A 628 0.13 -13.75 5.48
C SER A 628 -0.89 -13.49 4.37
N ARG A 629 -2.01 -12.85 4.72
CA ARG A 629 -3.08 -12.43 3.80
C ARG A 629 -3.63 -11.05 4.12
N ASN A 630 -3.89 -10.80 5.40
CA ASN A 630 -4.40 -9.55 5.93
C ASN A 630 -3.71 -9.18 7.26
N PHE A 631 -3.82 -7.91 7.64
CA PHE A 631 -3.54 -7.47 9.02
C PHE A 631 -4.67 -7.82 9.99
N THR A 632 -4.36 -7.80 11.29
CA THR A 632 -5.28 -8.11 12.39
C THR A 632 -6.58 -7.29 12.35
N TYR A 633 -6.49 -6.02 11.94
CA TYR A 633 -7.62 -5.11 11.83
C TYR A 633 -8.23 -5.04 10.40
N GLN A 634 -7.72 -5.83 9.44
CA GLN A 634 -8.22 -5.87 8.07
C GLN A 634 -9.05 -7.13 7.79
N HIS A 635 -10.04 -6.99 6.89
CA HIS A 635 -10.73 -8.13 6.30
C HIS A 635 -9.85 -8.85 5.26
N GLU A 636 -10.02 -10.17 5.07
CA GLU A 636 -9.17 -10.99 4.20
C GLU A 636 -9.16 -10.50 2.74
N LEU A 637 -10.34 -10.20 2.17
CA LEU A 637 -10.48 -9.62 0.84
C LEU A 637 -9.74 -8.28 0.68
N VAL A 638 -9.78 -7.42 1.71
CA VAL A 638 -9.05 -6.14 1.68
C VAL A 638 -7.54 -6.38 1.73
N GLY A 639 -7.08 -7.38 2.49
CA GLY A 639 -5.69 -7.80 2.53
C GLY A 639 -5.18 -8.36 1.19
N GLU A 640 -5.97 -9.19 0.50
CA GLU A 640 -5.66 -9.69 -0.85
C GLU A 640 -5.67 -8.55 -1.89
N TYR A 641 -6.65 -7.64 -1.81
CA TYR A 641 -6.72 -6.44 -2.65
C TYR A 641 -5.48 -5.56 -2.50
N GLU A 642 -5.15 -5.14 -1.27
CA GLU A 642 -3.99 -4.28 -1.02
C GLU A 642 -2.70 -5.01 -1.41
N SER A 643 -2.63 -6.34 -1.23
CA SER A 643 -1.48 -7.13 -1.66
C SER A 643 -1.29 -7.11 -3.17
N THR A 644 -2.36 -7.28 -3.97
CA THR A 644 -2.24 -7.14 -5.43
C THR A 644 -2.03 -5.69 -5.86
N ALA A 645 -2.57 -4.70 -5.15
CA ALA A 645 -2.36 -3.28 -5.45
C ALA A 645 -0.88 -2.87 -5.28
N TRP A 646 -0.25 -3.20 -4.15
CA TRP A 646 1.18 -2.94 -3.92
C TRP A 646 2.09 -3.69 -4.92
N TYR A 647 1.71 -4.92 -5.33
CA TYR A 647 2.45 -5.68 -6.36
C TYR A 647 2.21 -5.18 -7.79
N HIS A 648 1.06 -4.57 -8.06
CA HIS A 648 0.76 -3.97 -9.37
C HIS A 648 1.45 -2.61 -9.50
N LEU A 649 1.37 -1.77 -8.46
CA LEU A 649 2.15 -0.53 -8.34
C LEU A 649 3.64 -0.77 -8.58
N GLN A 650 4.18 -1.89 -8.08
CA GLN A 650 5.56 -2.27 -8.36
C GLN A 650 5.86 -2.42 -9.86
N LEU A 651 4.94 -3.00 -10.64
CA LEU A 651 5.09 -3.13 -12.09
C LEU A 651 5.01 -1.78 -12.82
N VAL A 652 4.36 -0.78 -12.21
CA VAL A 652 4.22 0.58 -12.72
C VAL A 652 5.51 1.39 -12.46
N ILE A 653 5.95 1.46 -11.20
CA ILE A 653 7.07 2.34 -10.80
C ILE A 653 8.45 1.70 -10.92
N ASN A 654 8.56 0.36 -10.91
CA ASN A 654 9.82 -0.33 -11.13
C ASN A 654 9.55 -1.58 -11.99
N PRO A 655 9.29 -1.39 -13.30
CA PRO A 655 9.03 -2.48 -14.23
C PRO A 655 10.23 -3.43 -14.44
N GLY A 656 11.40 -3.11 -13.88
CA GLY A 656 12.65 -3.86 -14.03
C GLY A 656 13.64 -3.28 -15.04
N TYR A 657 13.21 -2.26 -15.80
CA TYR A 657 13.98 -1.62 -16.90
C TYR A 657 14.68 -2.67 -17.79
N ARG A 658 14.00 -3.80 -17.99
CA ARG A 658 14.47 -5.05 -18.57
C ARG A 658 15.75 -5.64 -17.98
N ARG A 659 16.60 -4.97 -17.22
CA ARG A 659 17.87 -5.56 -16.71
C ARG A 659 17.64 -6.40 -15.47
N THR A 660 16.91 -5.88 -14.50
CA THR A 660 16.62 -6.54 -13.23
C THR A 660 15.17 -7.01 -13.27
N ALA A 661 14.87 -8.27 -12.93
CA ALA A 661 13.48 -8.59 -12.69
C ALA A 661 13.04 -7.89 -11.38
N PRO A 662 11.93 -7.13 -11.32
CA PRO A 662 11.28 -6.87 -10.04
C PRO A 662 11.05 -8.22 -9.37
N SER A 663 11.59 -8.39 -8.15
CA SER A 663 12.09 -9.69 -7.69
C SER A 663 11.06 -10.84 -7.58
N HIS A 664 9.77 -10.56 -7.77
CA HIS A 664 8.65 -11.44 -7.45
C HIS A 664 7.50 -11.50 -8.51
N PHE A 665 7.76 -11.34 -9.82
CA PHE A 665 6.70 -11.37 -10.88
C PHE A 665 5.59 -12.43 -10.71
N ILE A 666 5.95 -13.68 -10.46
CA ILE A 666 4.97 -14.78 -10.31
C ILE A 666 4.05 -14.60 -9.11
N TYR A 667 4.49 -13.88 -8.09
CA TYR A 667 3.63 -13.52 -6.97
C TYR A 667 2.64 -12.42 -7.37
N THR A 668 3.01 -11.47 -8.24
CA THR A 668 2.04 -10.50 -8.80
C THR A 668 0.90 -11.24 -9.50
N ILE A 669 1.21 -12.17 -10.40
CA ILE A 669 0.22 -13.02 -11.07
C ILE A 669 -0.55 -13.84 -10.03
N GLY A 670 0.15 -14.45 -9.07
CA GLY A 670 -0.46 -15.20 -7.97
C GLY A 670 -1.48 -14.41 -7.14
N PHE A 671 -1.24 -13.13 -6.86
CA PHE A 671 -2.18 -12.26 -6.14
C PHE A 671 -3.34 -11.79 -7.01
N VAL A 672 -3.15 -11.68 -8.34
CA VAL A 672 -4.27 -11.47 -9.27
C VAL A 672 -5.21 -12.69 -9.26
N GLU A 673 -4.67 -13.91 -9.23
CA GLU A 673 -5.46 -15.14 -9.07
C GLU A 673 -6.14 -15.24 -7.70
N ASP A 674 -5.44 -14.86 -6.63
CA ASP A 674 -5.96 -14.91 -5.27
C ASP A 674 -7.11 -13.89 -5.09
N LEU A 675 -6.97 -12.65 -5.59
CA LEU A 675 -8.06 -11.66 -5.61
C LEU A 675 -9.25 -12.10 -6.48
N HIS A 676 -9.01 -12.73 -7.64
CA HIS A 676 -10.10 -13.26 -8.46
C HIS A 676 -10.89 -14.38 -7.76
N THR A 677 -10.24 -15.14 -6.86
CA THR A 677 -10.98 -16.12 -6.05
C THR A 677 -11.71 -15.47 -4.88
N ALA A 678 -11.17 -14.37 -4.33
CA ALA A 678 -11.68 -13.72 -3.12
C ALA A 678 -12.81 -12.70 -3.39
N SER A 679 -12.96 -12.22 -4.63
CA SER A 679 -13.92 -11.19 -5.04
C SER A 679 -14.82 -11.66 -6.19
N PRO A 680 -16.03 -11.11 -6.37
CA PRO A 680 -16.84 -11.33 -7.56
C PRO A 680 -16.27 -10.64 -8.81
N GLU A 681 -15.26 -9.78 -8.67
CA GLU A 681 -14.72 -8.95 -9.74
C GLU A 681 -13.70 -9.72 -10.62
N PRO A 682 -13.94 -9.85 -11.93
CA PRO A 682 -13.00 -10.48 -12.86
C PRO A 682 -11.63 -9.80 -12.86
N GLN A 683 -10.56 -10.57 -13.06
CA GLN A 683 -9.18 -10.07 -13.14
C GLN A 683 -8.45 -10.57 -14.41
N SER A 684 -9.20 -10.87 -15.47
CA SER A 684 -8.73 -11.65 -16.61
C SER A 684 -7.81 -10.85 -17.54
N PHE A 685 -8.07 -9.56 -17.71
CA PHE A 685 -7.19 -8.66 -18.46
C PHE A 685 -5.97 -8.25 -17.62
N ARG A 686 -6.14 -7.96 -16.32
CA ARG A 686 -5.01 -7.76 -15.38
C ARG A 686 -4.07 -8.97 -15.34
N TYR A 687 -4.61 -10.19 -15.39
CA TYR A 687 -3.86 -11.43 -15.46
C TYR A 687 -2.98 -11.47 -16.71
N TRP A 688 -3.55 -11.22 -17.90
CA TRP A 688 -2.79 -11.18 -19.14
C TRP A 688 -1.78 -10.04 -19.20
N ALA A 689 -2.11 -8.84 -18.74
CA ALA A 689 -1.15 -7.74 -18.64
C ALA A 689 0.07 -8.14 -17.78
N GLY A 690 -0.17 -8.82 -16.65
CA GLY A 690 0.88 -9.40 -15.81
C GLY A 690 1.72 -10.47 -16.53
N MET A 691 1.08 -11.42 -17.21
CA MET A 691 1.76 -12.48 -17.99
C MET A 691 2.60 -11.92 -19.14
N ILE A 692 2.06 -10.96 -19.90
CA ILE A 692 2.75 -10.29 -21.02
C ILE A 692 3.93 -9.47 -20.49
N LYS A 693 3.75 -8.64 -19.46
CA LYS A 693 4.85 -7.84 -18.89
C LYS A 693 5.93 -8.74 -18.31
N MET A 694 5.58 -9.82 -17.60
CA MET A 694 6.54 -10.81 -17.14
C MET A 694 7.34 -11.40 -18.31
N ARG A 695 6.67 -11.82 -19.39
CA ARG A 695 7.32 -12.39 -20.58
C ARG A 695 8.35 -11.45 -21.20
N GLN A 696 8.03 -10.15 -21.28
CA GLN A 696 8.86 -9.11 -21.87
C GLN A 696 10.03 -8.64 -20.99
N GLN A 697 10.05 -9.01 -19.70
CA GLN A 697 11.13 -8.66 -18.77
C GLN A 697 12.05 -9.85 -18.47
N GLN A 698 11.58 -11.08 -18.64
CA GLN A 698 12.36 -12.30 -18.37
C GLN A 698 13.49 -12.56 -19.38
N THR A 699 13.39 -12.08 -20.62
CA THR A 699 14.33 -12.40 -21.72
C THR A 699 15.63 -11.58 -21.67
N ASN A 700 16.19 -11.37 -20.47
CA ASN A 700 17.13 -10.29 -20.24
C ASN A 700 18.61 -10.63 -20.04
N GLY A 701 18.93 -11.92 -19.94
CA GLY A 701 20.31 -12.39 -19.80
C GLY A 701 21.03 -12.00 -18.50
N GLN A 702 20.43 -11.23 -17.57
CA GLN A 702 21.08 -10.89 -16.30
C GLN A 702 21.17 -12.12 -15.37
N TYR A 703 20.29 -13.11 -15.57
CA TYR A 703 20.39 -14.44 -14.97
C TYR A 703 21.36 -15.40 -15.68
N GLY A 704 22.17 -14.88 -16.62
CA GLY A 704 23.43 -15.48 -17.05
C GLY A 704 23.39 -16.24 -18.37
N VAL A 705 22.23 -16.67 -18.88
CA VAL A 705 22.16 -17.46 -20.12
C VAL A 705 20.80 -17.32 -20.81
N GLU A 706 20.77 -17.42 -22.14
CA GLU A 706 19.60 -17.76 -22.98
C GLU A 706 19.15 -19.24 -22.78
N ALA A 707 19.38 -19.80 -21.58
CA ALA A 707 19.27 -21.22 -21.21
C ALA A 707 17.84 -21.74 -21.06
N GLY A 708 16.88 -21.01 -21.62
CA GLY A 708 15.47 -21.23 -21.31
C GLY A 708 15.01 -20.58 -20.03
N LEU A 709 13.73 -20.80 -19.77
CA LEU A 709 12.94 -20.03 -18.84
C LEU A 709 13.16 -20.49 -17.41
N ASP A 710 13.00 -19.55 -16.48
CA ASP A 710 12.72 -19.91 -15.10
C ASP A 710 11.39 -20.66 -15.04
N LEU A 711 11.48 -22.00 -14.99
CA LEU A 711 10.34 -22.91 -14.93
C LEU A 711 9.56 -22.83 -13.61
N ARG A 712 9.99 -22.02 -12.64
CA ARG A 712 9.13 -21.62 -11.51
C ARG A 712 8.04 -20.63 -11.96
N THR A 713 8.29 -19.84 -12.99
CA THR A 713 7.52 -18.63 -13.30
C THR A 713 6.92 -18.59 -14.70
N ALA A 714 7.42 -19.38 -15.66
CA ALA A 714 6.86 -19.48 -17.02
C ALA A 714 6.35 -20.90 -17.36
N GLN A 715 5.51 -21.50 -16.51
CA GLN A 715 4.98 -22.84 -16.77
C GLN A 715 3.80 -22.78 -17.78
N PRO A 716 3.81 -23.58 -18.86
CA PRO A 716 2.78 -23.47 -19.93
C PRO A 716 1.33 -23.66 -19.45
N PHE A 717 1.09 -24.37 -18.34
CA PHE A 717 -0.27 -24.62 -17.86
C PHE A 717 -0.97 -23.36 -17.33
N TYR A 718 -0.22 -22.33 -16.91
CA TYR A 718 -0.79 -21.02 -16.54
C TYR A 718 -1.56 -20.37 -17.70
N LEU A 719 -1.25 -20.76 -18.96
CA LEU A 719 -1.98 -20.32 -20.15
C LEU A 719 -3.38 -20.97 -20.28
N TRP A 720 -3.73 -21.98 -19.47
CA TRP A 720 -5.04 -22.64 -19.49
C TRP A 720 -5.82 -22.54 -18.18
N SER A 721 -5.16 -22.55 -17.02
CA SER A 721 -5.79 -22.30 -15.71
C SER A 721 -4.84 -21.54 -14.79
N ASN A 722 -5.38 -20.90 -13.75
CA ASN A 722 -4.53 -20.44 -12.66
C ASN A 722 -3.86 -21.60 -11.92
N LYS A 723 -2.97 -21.28 -10.95
CA LYS A 723 -2.35 -22.29 -10.09
C LYS A 723 -3.38 -23.30 -9.58
N ARG A 724 -4.49 -22.82 -8.98
CA ARG A 724 -5.55 -23.59 -8.30
C ARG A 724 -6.38 -24.49 -9.22
N GLY A 725 -6.07 -24.56 -10.52
CA GLY A 725 -6.83 -25.33 -11.51
C GLY A 725 -8.15 -24.68 -11.93
N ASP A 726 -8.36 -23.42 -11.54
CA ASP A 726 -9.55 -22.66 -11.89
C ASP A 726 -9.41 -22.01 -13.29
N THR A 727 -10.51 -22.06 -14.03
CA THR A 727 -10.64 -21.70 -15.45
C THR A 727 -11.59 -20.54 -15.71
N SER A 728 -12.11 -19.84 -14.67
CA SER A 728 -12.90 -18.62 -14.87
C SER A 728 -12.07 -17.43 -15.35
N LEU A 729 -10.83 -17.26 -14.86
CA LEU A 729 -9.86 -16.30 -15.41
C LEU A 729 -9.70 -16.46 -16.95
N PRO A 730 -9.47 -17.68 -17.47
CA PRO A 730 -9.55 -17.96 -18.90
C PRO A 730 -10.77 -17.43 -19.64
N SER A 731 -11.95 -17.55 -19.03
CA SER A 731 -13.22 -17.20 -19.68
C SER A 731 -13.43 -15.69 -19.83
N GLY A 732 -12.89 -14.85 -18.93
CA GLY A 732 -13.26 -13.44 -18.81
C GLY A 732 -12.85 -12.53 -19.97
N VAL A 733 -11.86 -12.92 -20.79
CA VAL A 733 -11.51 -12.18 -22.03
C VAL A 733 -12.26 -12.68 -23.27
N GLY A 734 -12.99 -13.79 -23.16
CA GLY A 734 -13.62 -14.51 -24.27
C GLY A 734 -12.68 -15.46 -25.02
N LEU A 735 -13.25 -16.61 -25.45
CA LEU A 735 -12.49 -17.75 -26.01
C LEU A 735 -11.60 -17.38 -27.21
N ASP A 736 -12.07 -16.52 -28.12
CA ASP A 736 -11.30 -16.16 -29.32
C ASP A 736 -10.04 -15.33 -29.01
N LEU A 737 -10.10 -14.44 -28.02
CA LEU A 737 -8.94 -13.65 -27.58
C LEU A 737 -8.02 -14.52 -26.70
N TRP A 738 -8.59 -15.33 -25.80
CA TRP A 738 -7.83 -16.28 -24.98
C TRP A 738 -7.01 -17.24 -25.85
N ARG A 739 -7.61 -17.84 -26.89
CA ARG A 739 -6.91 -18.68 -27.88
C ARG A 739 -5.73 -17.95 -28.52
N GLN A 740 -5.93 -16.72 -29.01
CA GLN A 740 -4.87 -15.95 -29.67
C GLN A 740 -3.70 -15.63 -28.72
N LEU A 741 -3.99 -15.35 -27.45
CA LEU A 741 -2.98 -15.11 -26.42
C LEU A 741 -2.19 -16.36 -26.08
N ILE A 742 -2.85 -17.51 -25.97
CA ILE A 742 -2.16 -18.80 -25.83
C ILE A 742 -1.28 -19.11 -27.05
N ASP A 743 -1.81 -18.97 -28.27
CA ASP A 743 -1.07 -19.23 -29.51
C ASP A 743 0.21 -18.39 -29.56
N ALA A 744 0.12 -17.09 -29.29
CA ALA A 744 1.28 -16.19 -29.24
C ALA A 744 2.28 -16.59 -28.13
N MET A 745 1.80 -16.83 -26.90
CA MET A 745 2.65 -17.19 -25.77
C MET A 745 3.35 -18.54 -25.95
N LEU A 746 2.70 -19.54 -26.54
CA LEU A 746 3.31 -20.84 -26.83
C LEU A 746 4.33 -20.78 -27.96
N ILE A 747 4.09 -19.96 -28.99
CA ILE A 747 5.07 -19.68 -30.04
C ILE A 747 6.32 -19.05 -29.44
N ASP A 748 6.17 -17.98 -28.66
CA ASP A 748 7.27 -17.29 -28.00
C ASP A 748 8.01 -18.16 -26.98
N LEU A 749 7.30 -19.02 -26.25
CA LEU A 749 7.86 -20.00 -25.32
C LEU A 749 8.72 -21.02 -26.06
N ALA A 750 8.21 -21.59 -27.16
CA ALA A 750 8.94 -22.57 -27.95
C ALA A 750 10.17 -21.98 -28.65
N GLU A 751 10.07 -20.78 -29.24
CA GLU A 751 11.23 -20.14 -29.92
C GLU A 751 12.35 -19.74 -28.95
N ASP A 752 12.01 -19.43 -27.70
CA ASP A 752 12.99 -19.21 -26.65
C ASP A 752 13.67 -20.52 -26.24
N ALA A 753 12.87 -21.58 -26.11
CA ALA A 753 13.34 -22.89 -25.72
C ALA A 753 14.11 -23.66 -26.79
N GLU A 754 13.89 -23.35 -28.06
CA GLU A 754 14.67 -23.88 -29.18
C GLU A 754 16.14 -23.45 -29.11
N ASN A 755 16.46 -22.31 -28.46
CA ASN A 755 17.83 -21.82 -28.31
C ASN A 755 18.63 -22.49 -27.18
N GLY A 756 18.01 -22.81 -26.03
CA GLY A 756 18.73 -23.38 -24.87
C GLY A 756 18.97 -24.90 -24.93
N THR A 757 20.04 -25.44 -24.34
CA THR A 757 20.31 -26.89 -24.21
C THR A 757 19.61 -27.54 -23.00
N ALA A 758 19.56 -28.87 -22.93
CA ALA A 758 18.96 -29.56 -21.77
C ALA A 758 19.72 -29.29 -20.46
N GLU A 759 21.05 -29.17 -20.51
CA GLU A 759 21.91 -28.83 -19.39
C GLU A 759 21.70 -27.38 -18.93
N GLU A 760 21.58 -26.48 -19.90
CA GLU A 760 21.23 -25.08 -19.70
C GLU A 760 19.88 -24.93 -18.97
N TRP A 761 18.82 -25.58 -19.48
CA TRP A 761 17.50 -25.60 -18.85
C TRP A 761 17.51 -26.26 -17.46
N ALA A 762 18.33 -27.28 -17.23
CA ALA A 762 18.51 -27.89 -15.91
C ALA A 762 19.20 -26.94 -14.92
N ALA A 763 20.03 -26.00 -15.40
CA ALA A 763 20.67 -24.95 -14.61
C ALA A 763 19.79 -23.72 -14.37
N ALA A 764 18.78 -23.46 -15.23
CA ALA A 764 17.84 -22.33 -15.15
C ALA A 764 16.78 -22.46 -14.02
N ASN A 765 17.16 -22.99 -12.85
CA ASN A 765 16.22 -23.56 -11.88
C ASN A 765 15.99 -22.75 -10.57
N GLN A 766 16.74 -21.67 -10.35
CA GLN A 766 16.61 -20.71 -9.23
C GLN A 766 16.16 -21.32 -7.86
N ASN A 767 16.85 -22.37 -7.40
CA ASN A 767 16.61 -23.09 -6.15
C ASN A 767 15.35 -24.00 -6.12
N ARG A 768 14.91 -24.54 -7.25
CA ARG A 768 13.95 -25.67 -7.30
C ARG A 768 14.43 -26.78 -8.24
N VAL A 769 13.86 -27.98 -8.07
CA VAL A 769 14.13 -29.10 -8.98
C VAL A 769 13.33 -28.90 -10.27
N VAL A 770 13.93 -29.20 -11.41
CA VAL A 770 13.29 -29.31 -12.73
C VAL A 770 13.14 -30.79 -13.07
N GLU A 771 12.09 -31.15 -13.80
CA GLU A 771 11.88 -32.53 -14.25
C GLU A 771 13.10 -33.01 -15.05
N GLN A 772 13.72 -34.11 -14.62
CA GLN A 772 15.00 -34.55 -15.19
C GLN A 772 14.85 -34.91 -16.69
N PRO A 773 15.83 -34.59 -17.56
CA PRO A 773 15.73 -34.87 -18.99
C PRO A 773 15.54 -36.36 -19.35
N ASP A 774 15.96 -37.28 -18.47
CA ASP A 774 15.75 -38.72 -18.62
C ASP A 774 14.42 -39.23 -18.01
N SER A 775 13.52 -38.33 -17.61
CA SER A 775 12.13 -38.68 -17.27
C SER A 775 11.43 -39.34 -18.46
N ASN A 776 11.01 -40.58 -18.27
CA ASN A 776 10.09 -41.28 -19.16
C ASN A 776 8.64 -41.29 -18.64
N ASP A 777 8.42 -40.77 -17.43
CA ASP A 777 7.13 -40.78 -16.75
C ASP A 777 6.44 -39.42 -16.81
N ILE A 778 6.24 -38.94 -18.05
CA ILE A 778 5.51 -37.70 -18.34
C ILE A 778 3.98 -37.88 -18.32
N THR A 779 3.49 -39.12 -18.13
CA THR A 779 2.07 -39.48 -18.21
C THR A 779 1.39 -39.64 -16.85
N ALA A 780 2.15 -39.90 -15.78
CA ALA A 780 1.59 -40.09 -14.45
C ALA A 780 1.04 -38.78 -13.85
N CYS A 781 0.23 -38.95 -12.81
CA CYS A 781 -0.04 -37.90 -11.85
C CYS A 781 -0.04 -38.52 -10.46
N ASP A 782 1.02 -38.26 -9.70
CA ASP A 782 1.21 -38.83 -8.36
C ASP A 782 0.56 -37.93 -7.29
N GLU A 783 0.58 -36.61 -7.51
CA GLU A 783 0.11 -35.59 -6.56
C GLU A 783 -1.09 -34.77 -7.08
N CYS A 784 -2.02 -35.42 -7.79
CA CYS A 784 -3.22 -34.77 -8.36
C CYS A 784 -4.21 -34.20 -7.32
N PHE A 785 -3.88 -34.03 -6.03
CA PHE A 785 -4.85 -33.63 -4.99
C PHE A 785 -4.29 -32.61 -3.99
N ASP A 786 -5.10 -31.59 -3.64
CA ASP A 786 -4.73 -30.42 -2.81
C ASP A 786 -4.48 -30.69 -1.31
N GLY A 787 -4.23 -31.93 -0.93
CA GLY A 787 -4.25 -32.37 0.48
C GLY A 787 -5.64 -32.34 1.11
N THR A 788 -6.64 -31.68 0.50
CA THR A 788 -8.05 -31.67 0.90
C THR A 788 -8.93 -32.58 0.04
N GLY A 789 -8.37 -33.14 -1.04
CA GLY A 789 -9.03 -34.10 -1.93
C GLY A 789 -9.67 -33.50 -3.17
N ARG A 790 -9.45 -32.20 -3.48
CA ARG A 790 -9.82 -31.62 -4.77
C ARG A 790 -8.75 -31.91 -5.83
N PRO A 791 -9.14 -32.30 -7.05
CA PRO A 791 -8.17 -32.63 -8.09
C PRO A 791 -7.44 -31.39 -8.63
N TRP A 792 -6.10 -31.35 -8.54
CA TRP A 792 -5.32 -30.44 -9.40
C TRP A 792 -5.18 -31.06 -10.78
N PRO A 793 -5.39 -30.28 -11.86
CA PRO A 793 -5.05 -30.75 -13.21
C PRO A 793 -3.53 -30.85 -13.43
N PHE A 794 -2.72 -30.13 -12.65
CA PHE A 794 -1.26 -30.02 -12.81
C PHE A 794 -0.51 -30.16 -11.48
N GLU A 795 0.69 -30.74 -11.53
CA GLU A 795 1.57 -30.92 -10.36
C GLU A 795 2.50 -29.71 -10.15
N TRP A 796 2.93 -29.48 -8.92
CA TRP A 796 3.74 -28.31 -8.57
C TRP A 796 5.25 -28.51 -8.80
N GLY A 797 5.95 -27.43 -9.16
CA GLY A 797 7.41 -27.44 -9.21
C GLY A 797 7.97 -28.34 -10.32
N ALA A 798 8.57 -29.47 -9.95
CA ALA A 798 9.50 -30.29 -10.73
C ALA A 798 8.86 -31.24 -11.76
N HIS A 799 7.62 -30.95 -12.19
CA HIS A 799 6.80 -31.82 -13.04
C HIS A 799 6.38 -31.11 -14.34
N GLN A 800 7.29 -30.30 -14.90
CA GLN A 800 6.97 -29.42 -16.03
C GLN A 800 6.70 -30.19 -17.33
N GLY A 801 7.34 -31.34 -17.53
CA GLY A 801 7.06 -32.26 -18.62
C GLY A 801 5.67 -32.88 -18.44
N ARG A 802 5.39 -33.48 -17.29
CA ARG A 802 4.05 -34.02 -16.95
C ARG A 802 2.93 -33.00 -17.12
N ASN A 803 3.18 -31.73 -16.74
CA ASN A 803 2.19 -30.66 -16.91
C ASN A 803 2.00 -30.28 -18.38
N THR A 804 3.10 -30.11 -19.12
CA THR A 804 3.05 -29.81 -20.55
C THR A 804 2.33 -30.91 -21.31
N PHE A 805 2.56 -32.19 -20.99
CA PHE A 805 1.87 -33.33 -21.58
C PHE A 805 0.35 -33.24 -21.37
N ARG A 806 -0.10 -33.15 -20.10
CA ARG A 806 -1.53 -33.03 -19.75
C ARG A 806 -2.23 -31.79 -20.31
N LEU A 807 -1.47 -30.74 -20.62
CA LEU A 807 -1.98 -29.50 -21.21
C LEU A 807 -2.36 -29.67 -22.69
N ILE A 808 -1.65 -30.48 -23.48
CA ILE A 808 -1.85 -30.59 -24.94
C ILE A 808 -3.32 -30.91 -25.33
N PRO A 809 -4.02 -31.88 -24.70
CA PRO A 809 -5.44 -32.13 -24.98
C PRO A 809 -6.35 -30.92 -24.70
N GLN A 810 -6.03 -30.11 -23.69
CA GLN A 810 -6.81 -28.92 -23.34
C GLN A 810 -6.62 -27.79 -24.35
N LEU A 811 -5.38 -27.59 -24.83
CA LEU A 811 -5.07 -26.65 -25.91
C LEU A 811 -5.86 -26.97 -27.17
N ARG A 812 -5.91 -28.26 -27.55
CA ARG A 812 -6.73 -28.74 -28.68
C ARG A 812 -8.22 -28.51 -28.47
N ALA A 813 -8.74 -28.77 -27.27
CA ALA A 813 -10.15 -28.55 -26.95
C ALA A 813 -10.56 -27.08 -27.06
N MET A 814 -9.66 -26.14 -26.76
CA MET A 814 -9.86 -24.70 -26.99
C MET A 814 -9.65 -24.25 -28.44
N GLY A 815 -9.14 -25.12 -29.31
CA GLY A 815 -8.83 -24.81 -30.70
C GLY A 815 -7.54 -24.01 -30.92
N VAL A 816 -6.59 -24.05 -29.98
CA VAL A 816 -5.21 -23.54 -30.18
C VAL A 816 -4.60 -24.20 -31.40
N SER A 817 -3.82 -23.47 -32.19
CA SER A 817 -3.35 -23.97 -33.48
C SER A 817 -2.43 -25.19 -33.36
N GLU A 818 -2.58 -26.17 -34.26
CA GLU A 818 -1.65 -27.30 -34.34
C GLU A 818 -0.22 -26.85 -34.68
N ALA A 819 -0.02 -25.64 -35.23
CA ALA A 819 1.31 -25.08 -35.42
C ALA A 819 2.01 -24.79 -34.07
N SER A 820 1.33 -24.09 -33.16
CA SER A 820 1.80 -23.84 -31.79
C SER A 820 2.00 -25.15 -31.03
N ILE A 821 1.00 -26.05 -31.09
CA ILE A 821 1.05 -27.35 -30.39
C ILE A 821 2.23 -28.20 -30.89
N ASN A 822 2.47 -28.28 -32.20
CA ASN A 822 3.61 -29.03 -32.74
C ASN A 822 4.95 -28.42 -32.33
N ARG A 823 5.09 -27.08 -32.25
CA ARG A 823 6.28 -26.43 -31.68
C ARG A 823 6.47 -26.79 -30.21
N THR A 824 5.41 -26.73 -29.40
CA THR A 824 5.46 -27.14 -27.98
C THR A 824 5.86 -28.62 -27.84
N LEU A 825 5.37 -29.52 -28.71
CA LEU A 825 5.76 -30.94 -28.72
C LEU A 825 7.22 -31.16 -29.16
N ILE A 826 7.73 -30.37 -30.12
CA ILE A 826 9.14 -30.41 -30.54
C ILE A 826 10.05 -29.97 -29.39
N TRP A 827 9.72 -28.86 -28.73
CA TRP A 827 10.40 -28.42 -27.51
C TRP A 827 10.35 -29.48 -26.41
N ALA A 828 9.15 -29.95 -26.04
CA ALA A 828 8.99 -30.90 -24.95
C ALA A 828 9.76 -32.22 -25.20
N LYS A 829 9.84 -32.68 -26.46
CA LYS A 829 10.65 -33.84 -26.86
C LYS A 829 12.16 -33.56 -26.86
N LYS A 830 12.60 -32.31 -27.07
CA LYS A 830 13.99 -31.89 -26.89
C LYS A 830 14.38 -31.89 -25.40
N MET A 831 13.46 -31.51 -24.51
CA MET A 831 13.69 -31.46 -23.06
C MET A 831 13.61 -32.83 -22.38
N TRP A 832 12.59 -33.61 -22.71
CA TRP A 832 12.29 -34.91 -22.11
C TRP A 832 12.23 -36.00 -23.19
N PRO A 833 13.37 -36.34 -23.84
CA PRO A 833 13.43 -37.24 -24.99
C PRO A 833 12.95 -38.68 -24.73
N LEU A 834 12.83 -39.10 -23.47
CA LEU A 834 12.32 -40.43 -23.11
C LEU A 834 10.81 -40.47 -22.84
N GLY A 835 10.13 -39.32 -22.83
CA GLY A 835 8.68 -39.23 -22.68
C GLY A 835 7.92 -39.55 -23.97
N ASP A 836 6.70 -40.10 -23.83
CA ASP A 836 5.83 -40.51 -24.96
C ASP A 836 5.10 -39.34 -25.63
N TRP A 837 5.83 -38.31 -26.05
CA TRP A 837 5.28 -37.15 -26.76
C TRP A 837 4.64 -37.52 -28.11
N ASP A 838 5.02 -38.66 -28.68
CA ASP A 838 4.48 -39.12 -29.95
C ASP A 838 3.01 -39.58 -29.82
N SER A 839 2.54 -39.96 -28.62
CA SER A 839 1.11 -40.21 -28.33
C SER A 839 0.21 -38.97 -28.51
N HIS A 840 0.80 -37.78 -28.59
CA HIS A 840 0.11 -36.51 -28.85
C HIS A 840 0.27 -36.01 -30.28
N LYS A 841 0.88 -36.77 -31.19
CA LYS A 841 0.81 -36.47 -32.62
C LYS A 841 -0.53 -36.93 -33.20
N GLN A 842 -1.15 -36.06 -33.99
CA GLN A 842 -2.21 -36.50 -34.91
C GLN A 842 -1.54 -37.04 -36.19
N GLU A 843 -2.18 -38.02 -36.84
CA GLU A 843 -1.73 -38.59 -38.13
C GLU A 843 -1.93 -37.63 -39.31
#